data_AF-A0AAD8URA8-F1
#
_entry.id   AF-A0AAD8URA8-F1
#
_cell.length_a   1.000
_cell.length_b   1.000
_cell.length_c   1.000
_cell.angle_alpha   90.00
_cell.angle_beta   90.00
_cell.angle_gamma   90.00
#
_symmetry.space_group_name_H-M   'P 1'
#
loop_
_entity.id
_entity.type
_entity.pdbx_description
1 polymer ?
#
loop_
_entity_poly.entity_id
_entity_poly.type
_entity_poly.pdbx_seq_one_letter_code
_entity_poly.pdbx_strand_id
1 'polypeptide(L)'
;MDSADTQYLYRETRLNLEPASASSIINIRVPSLTSHGRGATRKLTSGDKNISEDEVNFRLKNLAPASSVYHRKWHDAPRSFLWRLLDDGLVLSLRVVDTCRQEKTIDAPLILNFRFTVPIQSSCVAFADPREHDALSMFVLDEANCLYSFTLRPDFFRKRSAIEAGPGDACKVYQPKVFGFKHPHRMVAASTDQIVISLHDGGLVRLDRNKTQDSTSNPWKETIYNSQGWAQGIRSYLPFQQNQSVRYRNIHMDASAATSIQVTNLGLDDAAFLFTVCLDHRMRIWNLRTGQILFTGDILNSDRNPQEVGKWQIEPTQTNLLQLVGDGTGSRMCATYSPIGAGEFKFWNIKARDSDTVYVEDAFPDTHLTPSSPSLSDVWTLADFVLSTLADGGIQLWTLWKNNMTYRVQELDLNRDNIAESWESEWASVHIDTSYPTAPTSGSSDPTDPTEKWLDLILAPGRFTKATLETALSIYEKGLYSQKEGSSKSQQKGLAESICSVLASTASLDRNSAGGMDYEQFRASSETQWRRFYRLLIELDKQRGEAVALVLDAESDMTWVVCADAISAIRECSSLERLYYNLSRPDEASERIANLVSTGVGFLDAISDSIQQVCTAALRPEIYEETPRTDYERLQYLFDTTALWRTVSDEDCAQVIESLGQSYTGVTMDLYESLSGIIAATEDSGSRKARQPLTDFGRKLIVKAVQETIDLQWNIIFSQVLLLVHMEFDWDQEEDMLSKRIDVGAVFRQFLESLRRLELLRWLSKTEITVPIGNKNERNDSFSGSPSTTKRTAEETQTVTALEGNVGHLLGFVDGRNEPLATSITDIVTDLCASNSDIEVSPTLIQCSLIRRERADLALELTPYCAQTPFAIYIQGRVFLALKDFASAAFHFRKAAIGMSVKDVDVDRHSSGLLDDTEWNLLNKGPARYHCHAVALFEKAKAYSYVIEFAGLAIQYSHASPEAALVRSEMLSRQFNAATVLSRFDVAHASLLAMKDKAMQLSSLRKLVDKMCESYHNSELMSLPFPGLQDSIDDILAQRCKATMDVLSGIPYHQILYSWRIKHNDYRGAATVLLDRIQKLRHAGEGDKLIGEDILDTAVTKQYLLLINALSCVDPKQAWIFSEELPPPSSRESTTFQGKREVVTLPDLRKQYQDELDRIAAIQNNQFGFEADDAMDIL
;
A
#
# COMPACT_ATOMS: atom_id res chain seq x y z
N MET A 1 -5.75 -20.35 -34.87
CA MET A 1 -7.14 -19.88 -34.72
C MET A 1 -7.13 -18.36 -34.88
N ASP A 2 -8.10 -17.77 -35.57
CA ASP A 2 -8.30 -16.32 -35.45
C ASP A 2 -9.00 -16.04 -34.11
N SER A 3 -8.99 -14.79 -33.64
CA SER A 3 -9.62 -14.43 -32.36
C SER A 3 -11.11 -14.83 -32.28
N ALA A 4 -11.76 -15.04 -33.42
CA ALA A 4 -13.15 -15.48 -33.55
C ALA A 4 -13.39 -16.95 -33.18
N ASP A 5 -12.37 -17.83 -33.23
CA ASP A 5 -12.53 -19.28 -33.01
C ASP A 5 -12.11 -19.73 -31.60
N THR A 6 -11.60 -18.81 -30.77
CA THR A 6 -10.93 -19.15 -29.50
C THR A 6 -11.87 -18.97 -28.31
N GLN A 7 -12.06 -20.01 -27.49
CA GLN A 7 -12.83 -19.91 -26.24
C GLN A 7 -11.93 -19.53 -25.05
N TYR A 8 -12.30 -18.50 -24.30
CA TYR A 8 -11.58 -18.04 -23.11
C TYR A 8 -12.29 -18.51 -21.84
N LEU A 9 -11.69 -19.47 -21.13
CA LEU A 9 -12.20 -19.97 -19.85
C LEU A 9 -11.41 -19.44 -18.64
N TYR A 10 -10.20 -18.97 -18.88
CA TYR A 10 -9.27 -18.54 -17.85
C TYR A 10 -8.82 -17.11 -18.09
N ARG A 11 -8.45 -16.41 -17.01
CA ARG A 11 -7.86 -15.08 -17.04
C ARG A 11 -6.52 -15.07 -16.32
N GLU A 12 -5.57 -14.35 -16.90
CA GLU A 12 -4.29 -14.08 -16.26
C GLU A 12 -4.38 -12.88 -15.31
N THR A 13 -3.87 -13.03 -14.09
CA THR A 13 -3.59 -11.92 -13.18
C THR A 13 -2.08 -11.83 -12.93
N ARG A 14 -1.43 -10.82 -13.53
CA ARG A 14 0.02 -10.60 -13.46
C ARG A 14 0.43 -9.82 -12.22
N LEU A 15 1.26 -10.43 -11.37
CA LEU A 15 1.76 -9.84 -10.14
C LEU A 15 3.24 -9.43 -10.22
N ASN A 16 3.53 -8.19 -9.81
CA ASN A 16 4.90 -7.69 -9.69
C ASN A 16 5.62 -8.30 -8.48
N LEU A 17 6.92 -8.54 -8.64
CA LEU A 17 7.76 -9.13 -7.60
C LEU A 17 8.42 -8.09 -6.67
N GLU A 18 7.93 -6.85 -6.66
CA GLU A 18 8.52 -5.78 -5.85
C GLU A 18 8.45 -6.11 -4.34
N PRO A 19 9.57 -5.95 -3.60
CA PRO A 19 9.57 -6.18 -2.16
C PRO A 19 8.68 -5.17 -1.44
N ALA A 20 7.95 -5.63 -0.43
CA ALA A 20 7.16 -4.81 0.47
C ALA A 20 7.97 -3.65 1.11
N SER A 21 9.23 -3.91 1.43
CA SER A 21 10.18 -2.92 1.95
C SER A 21 11.60 -3.34 1.60
N ALA A 22 12.51 -2.39 1.47
CA ALA A 22 13.94 -2.70 1.33
C ALA A 22 14.45 -3.58 2.48
N SER A 23 13.77 -3.51 3.63
CA SER A 23 14.09 -4.26 4.82
C SER A 23 13.68 -5.75 4.70
N SER A 24 12.77 -6.13 3.79
CA SER A 24 12.44 -7.55 3.57
C SER A 24 13.52 -8.33 2.81
N ILE A 25 14.47 -7.64 2.16
CA ILE A 25 15.55 -8.27 1.40
C ILE A 25 16.75 -8.57 2.29
N ILE A 26 17.17 -9.83 2.31
CA ILE A 26 18.35 -10.31 3.03
C ILE A 26 19.38 -10.78 2.02
N ASN A 27 20.60 -10.26 2.14
CA ASN A 27 21.71 -10.66 1.29
C ASN A 27 22.65 -11.60 2.05
N ILE A 28 22.77 -12.84 1.59
CA ILE A 28 23.59 -13.89 2.16
C ILE A 28 24.81 -14.06 1.27
N ARG A 29 26.02 -13.94 1.81
CA ARG A 29 27.26 -14.25 1.08
C ARG A 29 27.53 -15.74 1.15
N VAL A 30 27.73 -16.38 0.00
CA VAL A 30 28.07 -17.80 -0.07
C VAL A 30 29.59 -17.98 0.08
N PRO A 31 30.07 -18.92 0.92
CA PRO A 31 31.49 -19.24 1.04
C PRO A 31 32.08 -19.69 -0.29
N SER A 32 33.34 -19.35 -0.59
CA SER A 32 34.03 -19.77 -1.81
C SER A 32 35.26 -20.64 -1.49
N LEU A 33 35.45 -21.74 -2.23
CA LEU A 33 36.61 -22.63 -2.12
C LEU A 33 37.87 -22.05 -2.80
N THR A 34 37.71 -21.09 -3.71
CA THR A 34 38.82 -20.47 -4.43
C THR A 34 39.43 -19.34 -3.59
N SER A 35 40.35 -19.69 -2.70
CA SER A 35 41.04 -18.76 -1.79
C SER A 35 41.99 -17.73 -2.46
N HIS A 36 41.89 -17.50 -3.77
CA HIS A 36 42.68 -16.53 -4.53
C HIS A 36 41.77 -15.54 -5.24
N GLY A 37 41.22 -14.61 -4.47
CA GLY A 37 40.34 -13.58 -5.00
C GLY A 37 39.98 -12.46 -4.02
N ARG A 38 40.88 -12.08 -3.09
CA ARG A 38 40.80 -10.73 -2.49
C ARG A 38 41.16 -9.71 -3.58
N GLY A 39 40.21 -9.41 -4.47
CA GLY A 39 40.43 -8.44 -5.54
C GLY A 39 39.62 -8.67 -6.81
N ALA A 40 38.30 -8.84 -6.72
CA ALA A 40 37.42 -8.62 -7.87
C ALA A 40 35.99 -8.27 -7.43
N THR A 41 35.83 -7.39 -6.43
CA THR A 41 34.71 -6.46 -6.56
C THR A 41 35.03 -5.64 -7.82
N ARG A 42 34.36 -5.91 -8.94
CA ARG A 42 34.18 -4.89 -9.96
C ARG A 42 33.55 -3.70 -9.23
N LYS A 43 34.39 -2.79 -8.73
CA LYS A 43 34.02 -1.39 -8.65
C LYS A 43 33.63 -1.08 -10.09
N LEU A 44 32.34 -0.92 -10.35
CA LEU A 44 31.88 -0.18 -11.52
C LEU A 44 32.70 1.11 -11.51
N THR A 45 33.67 1.17 -12.41
CA THR A 45 34.42 2.38 -12.68
C THR A 45 33.39 3.40 -13.10
N SER A 46 33.20 4.41 -12.26
CA SER A 46 32.59 5.67 -12.63
C SER A 46 33.43 6.27 -13.77
N GLY A 47 33.05 6.00 -15.01
CA GLY A 47 33.68 6.53 -16.20
C GLY A 47 32.90 6.09 -17.44
N ASP A 48 32.26 7.06 -18.09
CA ASP A 48 31.54 7.00 -19.37
C ASP A 48 30.29 6.11 -19.47
N LYS A 49 29.22 6.61 -18.83
CA LYS A 49 27.86 6.03 -18.90
C LYS A 49 27.19 6.30 -20.25
N ASN A 50 27.26 5.35 -21.16
CA ASN A 50 26.42 5.30 -22.36
C ASN A 50 24.98 4.86 -22.02
N ILE A 51 23.99 5.27 -22.82
CA ILE A 51 22.55 4.91 -22.67
C ILE A 51 22.34 3.38 -22.62
N SER A 52 23.16 2.63 -23.36
CA SER A 52 23.16 1.16 -23.36
C SER A 52 23.52 0.53 -22.01
N GLU A 53 24.26 1.21 -21.13
CA GLU A 53 24.69 0.62 -19.86
C GLU A 53 23.57 0.58 -18.82
N ASP A 54 22.67 1.58 -18.80
CA ASP A 54 21.56 1.60 -17.83
C ASP A 54 20.54 0.50 -18.12
N GLU A 55 20.20 0.29 -19.40
CA GLU A 55 19.31 -0.80 -19.80
C GLU A 55 19.96 -2.17 -19.51
N VAL A 56 21.24 -2.35 -19.85
CA VAL A 56 21.98 -3.59 -19.52
C VAL A 56 22.03 -3.81 -18.01
N ASN A 57 22.28 -2.76 -17.22
CA ASN A 57 22.27 -2.85 -15.75
C ASN A 57 20.88 -3.19 -15.20
N PHE A 58 19.81 -2.67 -15.80
CA PHE A 58 18.44 -3.01 -15.45
C PHE A 58 18.14 -4.49 -15.73
N ARG A 59 18.52 -4.97 -16.92
CA ARG A 59 18.39 -6.38 -17.30
C ARG A 59 19.13 -7.29 -16.33
N LEU A 60 20.40 -7.00 -16.05
CA LEU A 60 21.23 -7.81 -15.13
C LEU A 60 20.67 -7.86 -13.71
N LYS A 61 20.18 -6.73 -13.18
CA LYS A 61 19.73 -6.66 -11.78
C LYS A 61 18.33 -7.19 -11.55
N ASN A 62 17.42 -6.99 -12.50
CA ASN A 62 15.99 -7.20 -12.29
C ASN A 62 15.40 -8.32 -13.16
N LEU A 63 15.99 -8.67 -14.31
CA LEU A 63 15.42 -9.69 -15.21
C LEU A 63 16.12 -11.02 -14.99
N ALA A 64 15.33 -12.05 -14.69
CA ALA A 64 15.84 -13.40 -14.46
C ALA A 64 15.84 -14.20 -15.77
N PRO A 65 16.99 -14.64 -16.32
CA PRO A 65 17.04 -15.51 -17.48
C PRO A 65 16.57 -16.95 -17.17
N ALA A 66 16.52 -17.32 -15.90
CA ALA A 66 16.01 -18.61 -15.43
C ALA A 66 15.34 -18.43 -14.07
N SER A 67 14.12 -18.96 -13.97
CA SER A 67 13.24 -18.80 -12.82
C SER A 67 12.18 -19.89 -12.85
N SER A 68 11.76 -20.39 -11.70
CA SER A 68 10.66 -21.35 -11.56
C SER A 68 10.17 -21.39 -10.11
N VAL A 69 9.07 -22.10 -9.86
CA VAL A 69 8.51 -22.31 -8.52
C VAL A 69 8.68 -23.77 -8.13
N TYR A 70 9.14 -23.99 -6.90
CA TYR A 70 9.23 -25.31 -6.29
C TYR A 70 8.15 -25.48 -5.22
N HIS A 71 7.35 -26.53 -5.33
CA HIS A 71 6.31 -26.90 -4.37
C HIS A 71 6.79 -28.05 -3.47
N ARG A 72 6.73 -27.86 -2.15
CA ARG A 72 6.98 -28.90 -1.15
C ARG A 72 5.82 -29.89 -1.09
N LYS A 73 6.11 -31.12 -0.66
CA LYS A 73 5.16 -32.25 -0.66
C LYS A 73 4.82 -32.75 0.74
N TRP A 74 5.70 -32.52 1.73
CA TRP A 74 5.62 -33.18 3.03
C TRP A 74 5.24 -32.25 4.18
N HIS A 75 5.42 -30.93 4.04
CA HIS A 75 5.16 -29.95 5.11
C HIS A 75 4.36 -28.76 4.60
N ASP A 76 3.53 -28.19 5.49
CA ASP A 76 2.44 -27.30 5.12
C ASP A 76 2.86 -25.86 4.78
N ALA A 77 3.67 -25.17 5.60
CA ALA A 77 3.93 -23.74 5.41
C ALA A 77 5.34 -23.30 5.90
N PRO A 78 6.16 -22.65 5.05
CA PRO A 78 5.90 -22.32 3.65
C PRO A 78 6.05 -23.52 2.70
N ARG A 79 5.22 -23.56 1.65
CA ARG A 79 5.12 -24.68 0.69
C ARG A 79 5.71 -24.36 -0.67
N SER A 80 5.43 -23.17 -1.20
CA SER A 80 5.78 -22.77 -2.56
C SER A 80 6.87 -21.71 -2.55
N PHE A 81 7.98 -21.99 -3.26
CA PHE A 81 9.17 -21.14 -3.29
C PHE A 81 9.49 -20.74 -4.73
N LEU A 82 9.40 -19.44 -5.03
CA LEU A 82 9.90 -18.87 -6.27
C LEU A 82 11.41 -18.67 -6.15
N TRP A 83 12.17 -19.22 -7.09
CA TRP A 83 13.60 -18.98 -7.21
C TRP A 83 13.92 -18.27 -8.52
N ARG A 84 14.89 -17.34 -8.48
CA ARG A 84 15.30 -16.51 -9.63
C ARG A 84 16.81 -16.41 -9.70
N LEU A 85 17.38 -16.60 -10.88
CA LEU A 85 18.78 -16.26 -11.14
C LEU A 85 18.88 -14.82 -11.61
N LEU A 86 19.72 -14.01 -10.97
CA LEU A 86 19.94 -12.59 -11.23
C LEU A 86 21.45 -12.32 -11.33
N ASP A 87 21.80 -11.12 -11.81
CA ASP A 87 23.18 -10.64 -11.95
C ASP A 87 24.06 -11.64 -12.72
N ASP A 88 23.58 -12.07 -13.89
CA ASP A 88 24.23 -13.07 -14.76
C ASP A 88 24.56 -14.40 -14.05
N GLY A 89 23.66 -14.83 -13.15
CA GLY A 89 23.81 -16.08 -12.40
C GLY A 89 24.67 -15.95 -11.14
N LEU A 90 25.09 -14.75 -10.73
CA LEU A 90 25.81 -14.53 -9.48
C LEU A 90 24.89 -14.43 -8.26
N VAL A 91 23.60 -14.17 -8.46
CA VAL A 91 22.62 -14.06 -7.37
C VAL A 91 21.49 -15.06 -7.58
N LEU A 92 21.27 -15.93 -6.59
CA LEU A 92 20.09 -16.78 -6.51
C LEU A 92 19.13 -16.18 -5.47
N SER A 93 18.00 -15.65 -5.92
CA SER A 93 16.97 -15.08 -5.07
C SER A 93 15.88 -16.11 -4.79
N LEU A 94 15.53 -16.30 -3.52
CA LEU A 94 14.42 -17.17 -3.07
C LEU A 94 13.39 -16.33 -2.32
N ARG A 95 12.11 -16.56 -2.62
CA ARG A 95 10.98 -15.99 -1.88
C ARG A 95 9.81 -16.99 -1.79
N VAL A 96 9.02 -16.85 -0.75
CA VAL A 96 7.77 -17.61 -0.58
C VAL A 96 6.67 -16.96 -1.43
N VAL A 97 5.84 -17.79 -2.07
CA VAL A 97 4.72 -17.37 -2.94
C VAL A 97 3.39 -18.07 -2.56
N ASP A 98 3.28 -18.56 -1.34
CA ASP A 98 2.02 -19.10 -0.81
C ASP A 98 0.94 -18.00 -0.82
N THR A 99 -0.26 -18.29 -1.30
CA THR A 99 -1.39 -17.36 -1.36
C THR A 99 -2.11 -17.22 -0.02
N CYS A 100 -2.18 -18.31 0.74
CA CYS A 100 -2.86 -18.39 2.02
C CYS A 100 -1.95 -19.00 3.08
N ARG A 101 -2.38 -18.88 4.34
CA ARG A 101 -1.72 -19.49 5.48
C ARG A 101 -2.74 -19.97 6.49
N GLN A 102 -2.34 -20.91 7.33
CA GLN A 102 -3.14 -21.30 8.49
C GLN A 102 -3.17 -20.17 9.53
N GLU A 103 -4.30 -19.98 10.22
CA GLU A 103 -4.52 -18.83 11.12
C GLU A 103 -3.42 -18.63 12.19
N LYS A 104 -2.87 -19.73 12.72
CA LYS A 104 -1.81 -19.72 13.75
C LYS A 104 -0.40 -19.49 13.19
N THR A 105 -0.22 -19.60 11.88
CA THR A 105 1.11 -19.55 11.25
C THR A 105 1.53 -18.12 10.95
N ILE A 106 2.80 -17.82 11.23
CA ILE A 106 3.39 -16.51 10.92
C ILE A 106 3.74 -16.47 9.44
N ASP A 107 3.41 -15.35 8.79
CA ASP A 107 3.73 -15.09 7.39
C ASP A 107 5.25 -15.06 7.16
N ALA A 108 5.68 -15.30 5.92
CA ALA A 108 7.08 -15.45 5.53
C ALA A 108 7.48 -14.41 4.46
N PRO A 109 7.52 -13.11 4.79
CA PRO A 109 7.69 -12.03 3.81
C PRO A 109 9.15 -11.79 3.36
N LEU A 110 10.12 -12.49 3.95
CA LEU A 110 11.54 -12.22 3.70
C LEU A 110 12.03 -12.86 2.40
N ILE A 111 12.86 -12.12 1.67
CA ILE A 111 13.48 -12.54 0.41
C ILE A 111 14.96 -12.82 0.67
N LEU A 112 15.43 -14.02 0.33
CA LEU A 112 16.81 -14.45 0.55
C LEU A 112 17.60 -14.40 -0.75
N ASN A 113 18.59 -13.50 -0.83
CA ASN A 113 19.48 -13.37 -1.97
C ASN A 113 20.85 -13.99 -1.65
N PHE A 114 21.12 -15.17 -2.21
CA PHE A 114 22.40 -15.86 -2.10
C PHE A 114 23.37 -15.33 -3.15
N ARG A 115 24.46 -14.70 -2.73
CA ARG A 115 25.48 -14.11 -3.61
C ARG A 115 26.68 -15.03 -3.74
N PHE A 116 26.89 -15.52 -4.95
CA PHE A 116 28.00 -16.37 -5.36
C PHE A 116 29.15 -15.52 -5.92
N THR A 117 30.38 -16.03 -5.84
CA THR A 117 31.56 -15.39 -6.46
C THR A 117 31.78 -15.84 -7.91
N VAL A 118 31.23 -17.00 -8.25
CA VAL A 118 31.28 -17.61 -9.59
C VAL A 118 29.83 -17.80 -10.05
N PRO A 119 29.51 -17.54 -11.32
CA PRO A 119 28.17 -17.75 -11.85
C PRO A 119 27.69 -19.19 -11.66
N ILE A 120 26.38 -19.34 -11.48
CA ILE A 120 25.72 -20.65 -11.40
C ILE A 120 25.65 -21.26 -12.80
N GLN A 121 26.01 -22.54 -12.92
CA GLN A 121 25.90 -23.30 -14.16
C GLN A 121 24.43 -23.36 -14.61
N SER A 122 24.17 -23.14 -15.90
CA SER A 122 22.80 -23.18 -16.45
C SER A 122 22.11 -24.50 -16.15
N SER A 123 20.83 -24.46 -15.77
CA SER A 123 20.01 -25.65 -15.46
C SER A 123 20.58 -26.53 -14.33
N CYS A 124 21.40 -25.95 -13.44
CA CYS A 124 22.00 -26.64 -12.30
C CYS A 124 21.61 -26.04 -10.94
N VAL A 125 20.32 -25.73 -10.78
CA VAL A 125 19.67 -25.43 -9.50
C VAL A 125 18.63 -26.52 -9.24
N ALA A 126 18.68 -27.15 -8.07
CA ALA A 126 17.74 -28.21 -7.72
C ALA A 126 17.28 -28.09 -6.26
N PHE A 127 16.03 -28.49 -6.01
CA PHE A 127 15.38 -28.43 -4.71
C PHE A 127 14.86 -29.81 -4.30
N ALA A 128 14.86 -30.06 -2.99
CA ALA A 128 14.27 -31.26 -2.40
C ALA A 128 13.63 -30.96 -1.05
N ASP A 129 12.53 -31.66 -0.76
CA ASP A 129 11.78 -31.55 0.48
C ASP A 129 12.09 -32.76 1.40
N PRO A 130 12.78 -32.58 2.53
CA PRO A 130 13.06 -33.62 3.51
C PRO A 130 11.79 -34.05 4.24
N ARG A 131 11.50 -35.35 4.24
CA ARG A 131 10.37 -35.91 5.02
C ARG A 131 10.59 -35.83 6.54
N GLU A 132 11.84 -35.92 7.00
CA GLU A 132 12.18 -36.02 8.42
C GLU A 132 12.21 -34.66 9.16
N HIS A 133 12.43 -33.56 8.44
CA HIS A 133 12.64 -32.24 9.02
C HIS A 133 11.91 -31.17 8.20
N ASP A 134 11.31 -30.20 8.87
CA ASP A 134 10.69 -29.05 8.22
C ASP A 134 11.77 -28.06 7.73
N ALA A 135 12.27 -28.29 6.52
CA ALA A 135 13.28 -27.47 5.86
C ALA A 135 13.17 -27.60 4.33
N LEU A 136 13.76 -26.66 3.59
CA LEU A 136 13.98 -26.76 2.15
C LEU A 136 15.45 -27.10 1.89
N SER A 137 15.73 -28.20 1.18
CA SER A 137 17.09 -28.51 0.72
C SER A 137 17.31 -27.90 -0.66
N MET A 138 18.37 -27.12 -0.80
CA MET A 138 18.74 -26.46 -2.06
C MET A 138 20.14 -26.88 -2.47
N PHE A 139 20.30 -27.26 -3.74
CA PHE A 139 21.55 -27.68 -4.35
C PHE A 139 21.86 -26.79 -5.56
N VAL A 140 23.10 -26.29 -5.62
CA VAL A 140 23.55 -25.36 -6.66
C VAL A 140 24.93 -25.78 -7.14
N LEU A 141 25.14 -25.84 -8.46
CA LEU A 141 26.46 -26.09 -9.05
C LEU A 141 26.94 -24.82 -9.77
N ASP A 142 28.13 -24.33 -9.42
CA ASP A 142 28.74 -23.18 -10.11
C ASP A 142 29.58 -23.59 -11.33
N GLU A 143 29.98 -22.61 -12.15
CA GLU A 143 30.86 -22.83 -13.31
C GLU A 143 32.29 -23.29 -12.92
N ALA A 144 32.67 -23.17 -11.64
CA ALA A 144 33.91 -23.72 -11.10
C ALA A 144 33.74 -25.18 -10.64
N ASN A 145 32.61 -25.81 -10.96
CA ASN A 145 32.24 -27.18 -10.63
C ASN A 145 32.16 -27.46 -9.12
N CYS A 146 31.86 -26.44 -8.31
CA CYS A 146 31.61 -26.57 -6.88
C CYS A 146 30.10 -26.75 -6.63
N LEU A 147 29.75 -27.85 -5.96
CA LEU A 147 28.41 -28.16 -5.49
C LEU A 147 28.18 -27.55 -4.11
N TYR A 148 27.23 -26.64 -4.00
CA TYR A 148 26.76 -26.05 -2.77
C TYR A 148 25.48 -26.74 -2.32
N SER A 149 25.39 -27.07 -1.03
CA SER A 149 24.21 -27.66 -0.40
C SER A 149 23.76 -26.80 0.78
N PHE A 150 22.48 -26.41 0.78
CA PHE A 150 21.86 -25.60 1.82
C PHE A 150 20.67 -26.35 2.44
N THR A 151 20.43 -26.11 3.73
CA THR A 151 19.24 -26.58 4.44
C THR A 151 18.57 -25.38 5.09
N LEU A 152 17.49 -24.90 4.48
CA LEU A 152 16.82 -23.65 4.83
C LEU A 152 15.59 -23.94 5.69
N ARG A 153 15.57 -23.45 6.93
CA ARG A 153 14.40 -23.59 7.80
C ARG A 153 13.35 -22.53 7.48
N PRO A 154 12.05 -22.81 7.67
CA PRO A 154 10.96 -21.83 7.52
C PRO A 154 11.21 -20.49 8.21
N ASP A 155 11.79 -20.51 9.41
CA ASP A 155 12.03 -19.30 10.21
C ASP A 155 12.97 -18.30 9.53
N PHE A 156 13.85 -18.74 8.62
CA PHE A 156 14.70 -17.84 7.83
C PHE A 156 13.89 -16.92 6.92
N PHE A 157 12.68 -17.34 6.52
CA PHE A 157 11.78 -16.53 5.70
C PHE A 157 10.82 -15.67 6.53
N ARG A 158 10.75 -15.91 7.86
CA ARG A 158 9.82 -15.23 8.78
C ARG A 158 10.47 -14.12 9.59
N LYS A 159 11.69 -14.34 10.11
CA LYS A 159 12.34 -13.43 11.08
C LYS A 159 13.80 -13.18 10.73
N ARG A 160 14.21 -11.90 10.71
CA ARG A 160 15.62 -11.54 10.47
C ARG A 160 16.58 -12.09 11.52
N SER A 161 16.16 -12.15 12.79
CA SER A 161 16.98 -12.70 13.87
C SER A 161 17.34 -14.17 13.67
N ALA A 162 16.53 -14.94 12.93
CA ALA A 162 16.85 -16.33 12.60
C ALA A 162 18.03 -16.45 11.61
N ILE A 163 18.32 -15.39 10.85
CA ILE A 163 19.40 -15.35 9.85
C ILE A 163 20.74 -14.94 10.47
N GLU A 164 20.74 -14.23 11.60
CA GLU A 164 21.96 -13.90 12.34
C GLU A 164 22.72 -15.16 12.79
N ALA A 165 22.05 -16.31 12.84
CA ALA A 165 22.63 -17.63 13.08
C ALA A 165 23.29 -18.29 11.84
N GLY A 166 23.34 -17.62 10.68
CA GLY A 166 24.25 -17.95 9.57
C GLY A 166 23.76 -19.00 8.55
N PRO A 167 22.75 -18.72 7.69
CA PRO A 167 22.44 -19.58 6.54
C PRO A 167 23.61 -19.73 5.56
N GLY A 168 24.54 -18.75 5.54
CA GLY A 168 25.82 -18.88 4.82
C GLY A 168 26.80 -19.87 5.48
N ASP A 169 26.79 -19.96 6.82
CA ASP A 169 27.62 -20.91 7.57
C ASP A 169 27.04 -22.34 7.54
N ALA A 170 25.73 -22.47 7.29
CA ALA A 170 25.06 -23.75 7.04
C ALA A 170 25.32 -24.31 5.63
N CYS A 171 26.00 -23.57 4.76
CA CYS A 171 26.35 -24.01 3.41
C CYS A 171 27.47 -25.06 3.45
N LYS A 172 27.22 -26.21 2.85
CA LYS A 172 28.24 -27.25 2.64
C LYS A 172 28.71 -27.19 1.19
N VAL A 173 30.01 -27.04 0.99
CA VAL A 173 30.62 -26.99 -0.36
C VAL A 173 31.39 -28.29 -0.62
N TYR A 174 31.19 -28.87 -1.80
CA TYR A 174 31.85 -30.07 -2.26
C TYR A 174 32.26 -29.90 -3.73
N GLN A 175 33.45 -30.35 -4.12
CA GLN A 175 33.90 -30.29 -5.51
C GLN A 175 33.98 -31.71 -6.07
N PRO A 176 33.02 -32.15 -6.91
CA PRO A 176 33.04 -33.50 -7.46
C PRO A 176 34.25 -33.75 -8.36
N LYS A 177 34.92 -34.89 -8.18
CA LYS A 177 36.15 -35.22 -8.91
C LYS A 177 35.89 -35.50 -10.39
N VAL A 178 34.70 -36.01 -10.73
CA VAL A 178 34.29 -36.26 -12.12
C VAL A 178 34.41 -35.01 -13.00
N PHE A 179 34.21 -33.82 -12.42
CA PHE A 179 34.20 -32.57 -13.19
C PHE A 179 35.58 -32.02 -13.54
N GLY A 180 36.66 -32.72 -13.17
CA GLY A 180 38.00 -32.42 -13.68
C GLY A 180 38.15 -32.72 -15.19
N PHE A 181 37.32 -33.60 -15.75
CA PHE A 181 37.40 -34.04 -17.14
C PHE A 181 36.04 -34.19 -17.84
N LYS A 182 34.92 -34.20 -17.11
CA LYS A 182 33.58 -34.17 -17.69
C LYS A 182 32.86 -32.87 -17.36
N HIS A 183 32.09 -32.35 -18.31
CA HIS A 183 31.31 -31.14 -18.09
C HIS A 183 29.84 -31.46 -17.72
N PRO A 184 29.31 -30.85 -16.64
CA PRO A 184 27.91 -30.97 -16.25
C PRO A 184 27.00 -30.17 -17.20
N HIS A 185 25.83 -30.74 -17.50
CA HIS A 185 24.83 -30.10 -18.35
C HIS A 185 23.54 -29.75 -17.58
N ARG A 186 22.95 -30.70 -16.85
CA ARG A 186 21.72 -30.47 -16.07
C ARG A 186 21.77 -31.22 -14.74
N MET A 187 21.12 -30.67 -13.71
CA MET A 187 21.05 -31.28 -12.38
C MET A 187 19.61 -31.41 -11.92
N VAL A 188 19.28 -32.56 -11.32
CA VAL A 188 18.00 -32.80 -10.66
C VAL A 188 18.24 -33.47 -9.31
N ALA A 189 17.44 -33.10 -8.31
CA ALA A 189 17.45 -33.77 -7.01
C ALA A 189 16.45 -34.94 -7.04
N ALA A 190 16.95 -36.16 -6.87
CA ALA A 190 16.11 -37.36 -6.72
C ALA A 190 15.51 -37.44 -5.30
N SER A 191 16.29 -37.01 -4.31
CA SER A 191 15.88 -36.87 -2.91
C SER A 191 16.80 -35.88 -2.21
N THR A 192 16.61 -35.65 -0.91
CA THR A 192 17.53 -34.82 -0.10
C THR A 192 18.93 -35.40 0.04
N ASP A 193 19.09 -36.70 -0.24
CA ASP A 193 20.36 -37.41 -0.12
C ASP A 193 20.91 -37.87 -1.48
N GLN A 194 20.20 -37.62 -2.58
CA GLN A 194 20.56 -38.11 -3.91
C GLN A 194 20.37 -37.04 -4.99
N ILE A 195 21.44 -36.74 -5.71
CA ILE A 195 21.46 -35.78 -6.81
C ILE A 195 21.92 -36.51 -8.08
N VAL A 196 21.30 -36.19 -9.21
CA VAL A 196 21.66 -36.74 -10.53
C VAL A 196 22.05 -35.59 -11.44
N ILE A 197 23.18 -35.75 -12.12
CA ILE A 197 23.75 -34.74 -13.03
C ILE A 197 23.99 -35.39 -14.38
N SER A 198 23.41 -34.82 -15.44
CA SER A 198 23.73 -35.22 -16.82
C SER A 198 25.01 -34.55 -17.30
N LEU A 199 25.74 -35.24 -18.16
CA LEU A 199 27.04 -34.82 -18.66
C LEU A 199 26.99 -34.56 -20.16
N HIS A 200 27.92 -33.73 -20.64
CA HIS A 200 28.07 -33.44 -22.07
C HIS A 200 28.36 -34.68 -22.94
N ASP A 201 28.88 -35.76 -22.37
CA ASP A 201 29.27 -36.99 -23.07
C ASP A 201 28.17 -38.08 -23.08
N GLY A 202 26.96 -37.74 -22.64
CA GLY A 202 25.87 -38.71 -22.50
C GLY A 202 25.87 -39.50 -21.19
N GLY A 203 26.91 -39.35 -20.37
CA GLY A 203 26.98 -39.97 -19.05
C GLY A 203 26.05 -39.31 -18.04
N LEU A 204 25.85 -40.01 -16.93
CA LEU A 204 25.16 -39.52 -15.74
C LEU A 204 26.08 -39.66 -14.53
N VAL A 205 26.02 -38.71 -13.61
CA VAL A 205 26.67 -38.78 -12.30
C VAL A 205 25.59 -38.77 -11.23
N ARG A 206 25.55 -39.81 -10.40
CA ARG A 206 24.74 -39.86 -9.19
C ARG A 206 25.63 -39.54 -8.00
N LEU A 207 25.22 -38.56 -7.20
CA LEU A 207 25.84 -38.20 -5.93
C LEU A 207 24.95 -38.70 -4.80
N ASP A 208 25.45 -39.64 -4.00
CA ASP A 208 24.77 -40.13 -2.79
C ASP A 208 25.40 -39.52 -1.54
N ARG A 209 24.58 -39.01 -0.61
CA ARG A 209 25.08 -38.39 0.62
C ARG A 209 25.64 -39.45 1.58
N ASN A 210 26.86 -39.23 2.07
CA ASN A 210 27.50 -40.14 3.02
C ASN A 210 26.97 -39.91 4.45
N LYS A 211 26.38 -40.96 5.06
CA LYS A 211 25.82 -40.94 6.44
C LYS A 211 26.80 -41.46 7.51
N THR A 212 28.03 -41.83 7.14
CA THR A 212 29.05 -42.42 8.04
C THR A 212 29.92 -41.36 8.75
N GLN A 213 30.62 -41.72 9.83
CA GLN A 213 31.41 -40.79 10.68
C GLN A 213 32.46 -39.93 9.93
N ASP A 214 32.96 -40.35 8.75
CA ASP A 214 33.89 -39.58 7.88
C ASP A 214 33.22 -38.49 7.00
N SER A 215 31.96 -38.14 7.28
CA SER A 215 31.14 -37.20 6.51
C SER A 215 31.72 -35.79 6.30
N THR A 216 32.72 -35.37 7.10
CA THR A 216 33.31 -34.03 7.04
C THR A 216 34.31 -33.85 5.91
N SER A 217 35.04 -34.91 5.51
CA SER A 217 36.03 -34.83 4.43
C SER A 217 35.48 -35.27 3.07
N ASN A 218 34.48 -36.15 3.05
CA ASN A 218 33.88 -36.63 1.80
C ASN A 218 32.35 -36.77 1.95
N PRO A 219 31.59 -35.67 1.82
CA PRO A 219 30.15 -35.66 2.09
C PRO A 219 29.31 -36.39 1.04
N TRP A 220 29.85 -36.62 -0.16
CA TRP A 220 29.16 -37.26 -1.27
C TRP A 220 29.95 -38.45 -1.82
N LYS A 221 29.24 -39.51 -2.22
CA LYS A 221 29.76 -40.65 -2.98
C LYS A 221 29.35 -40.48 -4.45
N GLU A 222 30.35 -40.43 -5.33
CA GLU A 222 30.17 -40.28 -6.78
C GLU A 222 30.01 -41.66 -7.43
N THR A 223 28.92 -41.86 -8.17
CA THR A 223 28.69 -43.04 -9.02
C THR A 223 28.46 -42.57 -10.45
N ILE A 224 29.20 -43.10 -11.41
CA ILE A 224 29.13 -42.68 -12.82
C ILE A 224 28.46 -43.78 -13.63
N TYR A 225 27.45 -43.40 -14.41
CA TYR A 225 26.81 -44.24 -15.40
C TYR A 225 27.14 -43.74 -16.80
N ASN A 226 27.38 -44.65 -17.74
CA ASN A 226 27.63 -44.32 -19.13
C ASN A 226 26.45 -44.80 -19.99
N SER A 227 26.01 -43.97 -20.93
CA SER A 227 24.96 -44.29 -21.91
C SER A 227 25.37 -45.34 -22.94
N GLN A 228 26.67 -45.51 -23.16
CA GLN A 228 27.19 -46.48 -24.10
C GLN A 228 27.32 -47.86 -23.44
N GLY A 229 26.43 -48.78 -23.83
CA GLY A 229 26.62 -50.20 -23.57
C GLY A 229 27.93 -50.70 -24.20
N TRP A 230 28.52 -51.76 -23.63
CA TRP A 230 29.81 -52.34 -24.08
C TRP A 230 29.88 -52.57 -25.61
N ALA A 231 28.75 -52.85 -26.28
CA ALA A 231 28.68 -53.05 -27.73
C ALA A 231 28.83 -51.78 -28.59
N GLN A 232 28.52 -50.58 -28.08
CA GLN A 232 28.71 -49.30 -28.79
C GLN A 232 30.09 -48.69 -28.57
N GLY A 233 30.70 -48.90 -27.39
CA GLY A 233 32.07 -48.45 -27.09
C GLY A 233 33.16 -49.13 -27.92
N ILE A 234 32.87 -50.28 -28.55
CA ILE A 234 33.76 -50.94 -29.52
C ILE A 234 33.60 -50.35 -30.93
N ARG A 235 32.45 -49.72 -31.24
CA ARG A 235 32.19 -49.08 -32.54
C ARG A 235 32.82 -47.70 -32.67
N SER A 236 33.12 -47.01 -31.57
CA SER A 236 33.82 -45.71 -31.57
C SER A 236 35.29 -45.79 -32.02
N TYR A 237 35.86 -47.00 -32.13
CA TYR A 237 37.19 -47.24 -32.71
C TYR A 237 37.18 -47.42 -34.23
N LEU A 238 36.01 -47.40 -34.88
CA LEU A 238 35.89 -47.47 -36.34
C LEU A 238 35.80 -46.04 -36.94
N PRO A 239 36.78 -45.61 -37.77
CA PRO A 239 36.92 -44.23 -38.23
C PRO A 239 35.86 -43.77 -39.26
N PHE A 240 34.83 -44.57 -39.53
CA PHE A 240 33.83 -44.32 -40.58
C PHE A 240 32.45 -43.88 -40.06
N GLN A 241 32.23 -43.84 -38.74
CA GLN A 241 31.02 -43.22 -38.16
C GLN A 241 31.43 -42.03 -37.30
N GLN A 242 31.25 -40.83 -37.85
CA GLN A 242 31.49 -39.57 -37.17
C GLN A 242 30.53 -39.49 -35.96
N ASN A 243 31.05 -39.44 -34.73
CA ASN A 243 30.23 -39.14 -33.55
C ASN A 243 29.53 -37.81 -33.80
N GLN A 244 28.20 -37.84 -33.86
CA GLN A 244 27.39 -36.66 -34.11
C GLN A 244 27.37 -35.81 -32.84
N SER A 245 28.24 -34.81 -32.77
CA SER A 245 28.29 -33.88 -31.64
C SER A 245 27.60 -32.56 -31.99
N VAL A 246 26.79 -32.03 -31.09
CA VAL A 246 26.19 -30.70 -31.20
C VAL A 246 27.09 -29.70 -30.46
N ARG A 247 27.43 -28.57 -31.10
CA ARG A 247 28.21 -27.52 -30.44
C ARG A 247 27.27 -26.70 -29.55
N TYR A 248 27.55 -26.66 -28.25
CA TYR A 248 26.82 -25.84 -27.29
C TYR A 248 27.80 -25.03 -26.44
N ARG A 249 27.66 -23.70 -26.50
CA ARG A 249 28.65 -22.76 -25.94
C ARG A 249 30.06 -23.09 -26.46
N ASN A 250 30.99 -23.44 -25.56
CA ASN A 250 32.37 -23.79 -25.86
C ASN A 250 32.64 -25.31 -25.79
N ILE A 251 31.60 -26.15 -25.74
CA ILE A 251 31.72 -27.61 -25.54
C ILE A 251 31.01 -28.35 -26.68
N HIS A 252 31.58 -29.48 -27.10
CA HIS A 252 30.93 -30.43 -28.00
C HIS A 252 30.12 -31.43 -27.18
N MET A 253 28.80 -31.40 -27.32
CA MET A 253 27.89 -32.32 -26.64
C MET A 253 27.65 -33.56 -27.50
N ASP A 254 27.74 -34.74 -26.91
CA ASP A 254 27.37 -36.00 -27.54
C ASP A 254 25.86 -36.08 -27.74
N ALA A 255 25.41 -36.71 -28.84
CA ALA A 255 23.99 -36.85 -29.13
C ALA A 255 23.23 -37.62 -28.02
N SER A 256 23.89 -38.46 -27.22
CA SER A 256 23.24 -39.15 -26.10
C SER A 256 23.10 -38.31 -24.82
N ALA A 257 23.56 -37.05 -24.80
CA ALA A 257 23.39 -36.14 -23.67
C ALA A 257 21.92 -35.86 -23.38
N ALA A 258 21.54 -35.95 -22.09
CA ALA A 258 20.15 -35.77 -21.65
C ALA A 258 19.80 -34.28 -21.44
N THR A 259 18.80 -33.79 -22.15
CA THR A 259 18.31 -32.40 -22.08
C THR A 259 17.01 -32.26 -21.27
N SER A 260 16.20 -33.32 -21.16
CA SER A 260 15.08 -33.38 -20.21
C SER A 260 15.30 -34.54 -19.26
N ILE A 261 15.04 -34.34 -17.97
CA ILE A 261 15.30 -35.33 -16.92
C ILE A 261 14.17 -35.28 -15.89
N GLN A 262 13.58 -36.44 -15.60
CA GLN A 262 12.59 -36.59 -14.53
C GLN A 262 12.89 -37.83 -13.69
N VAL A 263 12.85 -37.68 -12.36
CA VAL A 263 13.04 -38.78 -11.41
C VAL A 263 11.70 -39.17 -10.80
N THR A 264 11.44 -40.46 -10.69
CA THR A 264 10.22 -41.00 -10.08
C THR A 264 10.46 -42.38 -9.48
N ASN A 265 9.67 -42.76 -8.48
CA ASN A 265 9.58 -44.15 -8.01
C ASN A 265 8.40 -44.90 -8.63
N LEU A 266 7.61 -44.26 -9.50
CA LEU A 266 6.36 -44.79 -10.08
C LEU A 266 5.37 -45.31 -9.00
N GLY A 267 5.45 -44.81 -7.76
CA GLY A 267 4.64 -45.31 -6.64
C GLY A 267 5.04 -46.69 -6.12
N LEU A 268 6.19 -47.24 -6.55
CA LEU A 268 6.73 -48.49 -6.02
C LEU A 268 7.68 -48.20 -4.86
N ASP A 269 7.50 -48.94 -3.77
CA ASP A 269 8.47 -48.96 -2.68
C ASP A 269 9.78 -49.58 -3.18
N ASP A 270 10.91 -48.97 -2.80
CA ASP A 270 12.25 -49.42 -3.18
C ASP A 270 12.61 -49.40 -4.68
N ALA A 271 11.89 -48.65 -5.52
CA ALA A 271 12.29 -48.38 -6.91
C ALA A 271 12.69 -46.92 -7.12
N ALA A 272 13.62 -46.67 -8.04
CA ALA A 272 13.99 -45.33 -8.47
C ALA A 272 14.32 -45.37 -9.96
N PHE A 273 13.51 -44.68 -10.75
CA PHE A 273 13.64 -44.58 -12.20
C PHE A 273 14.02 -43.17 -12.60
N LEU A 274 14.89 -43.07 -13.59
CA LEU A 274 15.27 -41.81 -14.22
C LEU A 274 14.81 -41.86 -15.68
N PHE A 275 13.94 -40.94 -16.06
CA PHE A 275 13.51 -40.77 -17.42
C PHE A 275 14.30 -39.62 -18.03
N THR A 276 14.85 -39.84 -19.23
CA THR A 276 15.65 -38.83 -19.92
C THR A 276 15.24 -38.73 -21.38
N VAL A 277 15.11 -37.51 -21.89
CA VAL A 277 15.09 -37.23 -23.33
C VAL A 277 16.44 -36.65 -23.72
N CYS A 278 17.07 -37.27 -24.72
CA CYS A 278 18.42 -36.95 -25.15
C CYS A 278 18.46 -36.18 -26.48
N LEU A 279 19.60 -35.59 -26.82
CA LEU A 279 19.77 -34.80 -28.06
C LEU A 279 19.52 -35.61 -29.34
N ASP A 280 19.67 -36.93 -29.29
CA ASP A 280 19.37 -37.89 -30.36
C ASP A 280 17.87 -38.22 -30.52
N HIS A 281 16.99 -37.41 -29.91
CA HIS A 281 15.53 -37.56 -29.98
C HIS A 281 15.03 -38.90 -29.41
N ARG A 282 15.76 -39.47 -28.44
CA ARG A 282 15.36 -40.71 -27.78
C ARG A 282 15.02 -40.50 -26.32
N MET A 283 13.94 -41.16 -25.89
CA MET A 283 13.67 -41.39 -24.48
C MET A 283 14.47 -42.60 -24.00
N ARG A 284 15.09 -42.47 -22.83
CA ARG A 284 15.74 -43.56 -22.11
C ARG A 284 15.20 -43.61 -20.68
N ILE A 285 14.91 -44.82 -20.21
CA ILE A 285 14.49 -45.07 -18.82
C ILE A 285 15.62 -45.86 -18.16
N TRP A 286 16.13 -45.34 -17.05
CA TRP A 286 17.22 -45.92 -16.31
C TRP A 286 16.72 -46.41 -14.96
N ASN A 287 17.22 -47.56 -14.52
CA ASN A 287 17.23 -47.88 -13.10
C ASN A 287 18.29 -47.00 -12.43
N LEU A 288 17.86 -46.07 -11.59
CA LEU A 288 18.76 -45.10 -10.95
C LEU A 288 19.71 -45.77 -9.93
N ARG A 289 19.33 -46.92 -9.36
CA ARG A 289 20.16 -47.69 -8.41
C ARG A 289 21.34 -48.38 -9.10
N THR A 290 21.07 -49.05 -10.20
CA THR A 290 22.05 -49.90 -10.92
C THR A 290 22.75 -49.17 -12.07
N GLY A 291 22.14 -48.11 -12.61
CA GLY A 291 22.61 -47.41 -13.80
C GLY A 291 22.26 -48.12 -15.11
N GLN A 292 21.45 -49.19 -15.06
CA GLN A 292 21.05 -49.94 -16.25
C GLN A 292 19.95 -49.18 -17.01
N ILE A 293 20.08 -49.14 -18.34
CA ILE A 293 19.00 -48.66 -19.23
C ILE A 293 17.98 -49.79 -19.39
N LEU A 294 16.76 -49.55 -18.93
CA LEU A 294 15.63 -50.48 -19.00
C LEU A 294 14.86 -50.34 -20.32
N PHE A 295 14.81 -49.13 -20.89
CA PHE A 295 14.12 -48.85 -22.15
C PHE A 295 14.86 -47.78 -22.96
N THR A 296 14.82 -47.91 -24.29
CA THR A 296 15.24 -46.87 -25.23
C THR A 296 14.33 -46.88 -26.45
N GLY A 297 13.78 -45.72 -26.81
CA GLY A 297 12.90 -45.56 -27.97
C GLY A 297 12.92 -44.12 -28.50
N ASP A 298 12.51 -43.94 -29.74
CA ASP A 298 12.28 -42.61 -30.31
C ASP A 298 11.07 -41.95 -29.62
N ILE A 299 11.13 -40.65 -29.31
CA ILE A 299 10.03 -39.97 -28.58
C ILE A 299 8.73 -39.81 -29.39
N LEU A 300 8.71 -40.15 -30.68
CA LEU A 300 7.50 -40.23 -31.50
C LEU A 300 7.20 -41.67 -31.98
N ASN A 301 7.85 -42.68 -31.39
CA ASN A 301 7.73 -44.08 -31.78
C ASN A 301 8.00 -44.35 -33.29
N SER A 302 8.84 -43.51 -33.92
CA SER A 302 9.10 -43.56 -35.36
C SER A 302 10.38 -44.32 -35.69
N ASP A 303 10.32 -45.18 -36.71
CA ASP A 303 11.50 -45.87 -37.25
C ASP A 303 12.34 -44.94 -38.14
N ARG A 304 13.48 -44.50 -37.62
CA ARG A 304 14.34 -43.51 -38.29
C ARG A 304 15.50 -44.13 -39.03
N ASN A 305 15.73 -43.65 -40.26
CA ASN A 305 16.89 -44.04 -41.05
C ASN A 305 18.18 -43.56 -40.36
N PRO A 306 19.15 -44.46 -40.05
CA PRO A 306 20.41 -44.09 -39.39
C PRO A 306 21.23 -43.00 -40.12
N GLN A 307 21.02 -42.81 -41.42
CA GLN A 307 21.70 -41.78 -42.21
C GLN A 307 21.11 -40.37 -42.01
N GLU A 308 19.87 -40.27 -41.49
CA GLU A 308 19.15 -38.99 -41.32
C GLU A 308 19.10 -38.52 -39.87
N VAL A 309 19.77 -39.21 -38.94
CA VAL A 309 19.77 -38.90 -37.49
C VAL A 309 20.22 -37.46 -37.21
N GLY A 310 21.09 -36.89 -38.05
CA GLY A 310 21.52 -35.50 -37.92
C GLY A 310 20.41 -34.46 -38.15
N LYS A 311 19.34 -34.81 -38.88
CA LYS A 311 18.15 -33.94 -39.04
C LYS A 311 17.26 -33.93 -37.81
N TRP A 312 17.43 -34.90 -36.92
CA TRP A 312 16.58 -35.15 -35.77
C TRP A 312 17.33 -34.88 -34.46
N GLN A 313 18.01 -33.74 -34.39
CA GLN A 313 18.76 -33.31 -33.23
C GLN A 313 18.01 -32.24 -32.46
N ILE A 314 17.83 -32.48 -31.17
CA ILE A 314 17.21 -31.52 -30.25
C ILE A 314 18.26 -30.51 -29.82
N GLU A 315 17.89 -29.23 -29.73
CA GLU A 315 18.79 -28.20 -29.22
C GLU A 315 19.05 -28.37 -27.72
N PRO A 316 20.31 -28.24 -27.23
CA PRO A 316 20.63 -28.43 -25.80
C PRO A 316 20.00 -27.42 -24.84
N THR A 317 19.51 -26.30 -25.36
CA THR A 317 18.75 -25.28 -24.61
C THR A 317 17.38 -25.78 -24.18
N GLN A 318 16.76 -26.69 -24.95
CA GLN A 318 15.40 -27.18 -24.73
C GLN A 318 15.25 -27.84 -23.36
N THR A 319 14.26 -27.38 -22.60
CA THR A 319 13.91 -27.87 -21.27
C THR A 319 12.56 -28.57 -21.30
N ASN A 320 12.28 -29.42 -20.31
CA ASN A 320 10.94 -30.01 -20.10
C ASN A 320 10.29 -30.62 -21.35
N LEU A 321 10.91 -31.65 -21.93
CA LEU A 321 10.39 -32.39 -23.09
C LEU A 321 9.62 -33.67 -22.69
N LEU A 322 9.42 -33.88 -21.40
CA LEU A 322 8.90 -35.10 -20.82
C LEU A 322 8.21 -34.80 -19.50
N GLN A 323 6.96 -35.24 -19.36
CA GLN A 323 6.25 -35.22 -18.09
C GLN A 323 5.53 -36.55 -17.80
N LEU A 324 5.43 -36.87 -16.52
CA LEU A 324 4.80 -38.08 -15.99
C LEU A 324 3.59 -37.71 -15.13
N VAL A 325 2.48 -38.39 -15.34
CA VAL A 325 1.19 -38.12 -14.71
C VAL A 325 0.48 -39.43 -14.32
N GLY A 326 -0.47 -39.34 -13.38
CA GLY A 326 -1.21 -40.46 -12.82
C GLY A 326 -0.82 -40.81 -11.38
N ASP A 327 -1.66 -41.57 -10.71
CA ASP A 327 -1.59 -41.91 -9.28
C ASP A 327 -1.39 -43.43 -9.03
N GLY A 328 -1.84 -44.31 -9.94
CA GLY A 328 -1.75 -45.77 -9.82
C GLY A 328 -0.36 -46.37 -9.54
N THR A 329 -0.23 -47.26 -8.56
CA THR A 329 1.06 -47.89 -8.20
C THR A 329 1.66 -48.69 -9.35
N GLY A 330 2.88 -48.37 -9.75
CA GLY A 330 3.58 -49.02 -10.86
C GLY A 330 3.03 -48.67 -12.25
N SER A 331 2.05 -47.76 -12.37
CA SER A 331 1.46 -47.36 -13.64
C SER A 331 1.40 -45.84 -13.76
N ARG A 332 2.01 -45.27 -14.80
CA ARG A 332 1.98 -43.83 -15.09
C ARG A 332 1.76 -43.60 -16.58
N MET A 333 1.14 -42.49 -16.92
CA MET A 333 1.20 -41.99 -18.29
C MET A 333 2.39 -41.03 -18.40
N CYS A 334 3.07 -41.10 -19.53
CA CYS A 334 4.21 -40.27 -19.84
C CYS A 334 3.90 -39.52 -21.13
N ALA A 335 4.03 -38.20 -21.16
CA ALA A 335 3.98 -37.44 -22.40
C ALA A 335 5.39 -36.99 -22.79
N THR A 336 5.70 -37.09 -24.08
CA THR A 336 6.90 -36.54 -24.68
C THR A 336 6.53 -35.53 -25.74
N TYR A 337 7.30 -34.44 -25.83
CA TYR A 337 7.15 -33.42 -26.87
C TYR A 337 8.39 -33.40 -27.75
N SER A 338 8.20 -33.52 -29.07
CA SER A 338 9.23 -33.26 -30.06
C SER A 338 9.16 -31.79 -30.49
N PRO A 339 10.22 -30.99 -30.32
CA PRO A 339 10.27 -29.61 -30.81
C PRO A 339 10.63 -29.52 -32.31
N ILE A 340 10.79 -30.65 -33.01
CA ILE A 340 11.27 -30.70 -34.40
C ILE A 340 10.08 -30.59 -35.36
N GLY A 341 10.20 -29.73 -36.37
CA GLY A 341 9.13 -29.51 -37.36
C GLY A 341 8.03 -28.60 -36.80
N ALA A 342 6.77 -29.02 -36.92
CA ALA A 342 5.61 -28.30 -36.37
C ALA A 342 5.41 -28.53 -34.86
N GLY A 343 6.18 -29.44 -34.27
CA GLY A 343 5.96 -29.93 -32.91
C GLY A 343 4.93 -31.06 -32.85
N GLU A 344 5.20 -32.10 -32.06
CA GLU A 344 4.29 -33.23 -31.91
C GLU A 344 4.38 -33.82 -30.50
N PHE A 345 3.21 -34.10 -29.91
CA PHE A 345 3.09 -34.81 -28.64
C PHE A 345 2.89 -36.31 -28.85
N LYS A 346 3.42 -37.10 -27.92
CA LYS A 346 3.18 -38.54 -27.85
C LYS A 346 2.96 -38.97 -26.41
N PHE A 347 1.96 -39.83 -26.19
CA PHE A 347 1.62 -40.36 -24.87
C PHE A 347 1.97 -41.85 -24.77
N TRP A 348 2.57 -42.23 -23.64
CA TRP A 348 3.08 -43.56 -23.38
C TRP A 348 2.48 -44.11 -22.09
N ASN A 349 1.99 -45.34 -22.12
CA ASN A 349 1.61 -46.10 -20.94
C ASN A 349 2.85 -46.78 -20.36
N ILE A 350 3.25 -46.35 -19.16
CA ILE A 350 4.39 -46.90 -18.44
C ILE A 350 3.88 -47.84 -17.36
N LYS A 351 4.27 -49.11 -17.42
CA LYS A 351 3.96 -50.12 -16.39
C LYS A 351 5.24 -50.73 -15.85
N ALA A 352 5.54 -50.50 -14.58
CA ALA A 352 6.66 -51.09 -13.86
C ALA A 352 6.15 -52.18 -12.91
N ARG A 353 6.73 -53.38 -13.00
CA ARG A 353 6.40 -54.50 -12.10
C ARG A 353 7.26 -54.51 -10.85
N ASP A 354 8.53 -54.16 -11.01
CA ASP A 354 9.57 -54.09 -9.99
C ASP A 354 10.63 -53.05 -10.40
N SER A 355 11.75 -52.96 -9.69
CA SER A 355 12.82 -51.99 -9.97
C SER A 355 13.55 -52.19 -11.30
N ASP A 356 13.45 -53.37 -11.92
CA ASP A 356 14.26 -53.75 -13.08
C ASP A 356 13.42 -53.98 -14.35
N THR A 357 12.10 -54.09 -14.22
CA THR A 357 11.19 -54.41 -15.32
C THR A 357 10.20 -53.28 -15.56
N VAL A 358 10.38 -52.57 -16.69
CA VAL A 358 9.49 -51.50 -17.16
C VAL A 358 8.99 -51.83 -18.57
N TYR A 359 7.68 -51.81 -18.74
CA TYR A 359 6.99 -51.89 -20.02
C TYR A 359 6.58 -50.49 -20.45
N VAL A 360 6.89 -50.15 -21.71
CA VAL A 360 6.54 -48.87 -22.32
C VAL A 360 5.74 -49.19 -23.57
N GLU A 361 4.48 -48.79 -23.58
CA GLU A 361 3.55 -48.98 -24.70
C GLU A 361 3.11 -47.61 -25.20
N ASP A 362 3.13 -47.42 -26.51
CA ASP A 362 2.51 -46.26 -27.15
C ASP A 362 1.00 -46.31 -26.90
N ALA A 363 0.48 -45.28 -26.24
CA ALA A 363 -0.93 -45.26 -25.86
C ALA A 363 -1.85 -45.06 -27.09
N PHE A 364 -1.36 -44.35 -28.11
CA PHE A 364 -2.13 -43.95 -29.29
C PHE A 364 -1.25 -44.01 -30.56
N PRO A 365 -0.96 -45.22 -31.07
CA PRO A 365 0.00 -45.42 -32.16
C PRO A 365 -0.41 -44.76 -33.47
N ASP A 366 -1.72 -44.77 -33.81
CA ASP A 366 -2.24 -44.29 -35.09
C ASP A 366 -2.61 -42.78 -35.08
N THR A 367 -2.37 -42.08 -33.97
CA THR A 367 -2.76 -40.66 -33.81
C THR A 367 -1.54 -39.75 -33.79
N HIS A 368 -1.61 -38.68 -34.58
CA HIS A 368 -0.62 -37.60 -34.60
C HIS A 368 -1.16 -36.38 -33.87
N LEU A 369 -0.56 -36.04 -32.73
CA LEU A 369 -1.03 -34.97 -31.85
C LEU A 369 -0.17 -33.73 -32.06
N THR A 370 -0.40 -33.04 -33.18
CA THR A 370 0.25 -31.76 -33.48
C THR A 370 -0.54 -30.64 -32.82
N PRO A 371 0.06 -29.86 -31.91
CA PRO A 371 -0.64 -28.78 -31.24
C PRO A 371 -0.93 -27.63 -32.23
N SER A 372 -2.13 -27.08 -32.18
CA SER A 372 -2.55 -25.96 -33.02
C SER A 372 -1.96 -24.66 -32.48
N SER A 373 -1.27 -23.90 -33.33
CA SER A 373 -0.72 -22.60 -32.90
C SER A 373 -1.85 -21.63 -32.53
N PRO A 374 -1.64 -20.76 -31.51
CA PRO A 374 -2.65 -19.80 -31.08
C PRO A 374 -3.17 -18.92 -32.23
N SER A 375 -2.27 -18.38 -33.06
CA SER A 375 -2.62 -17.68 -34.30
C SER A 375 -1.93 -18.30 -35.52
N LEU A 376 -2.54 -18.15 -36.69
CA LEU A 376 -2.00 -18.61 -37.97
C LEU A 376 -1.07 -17.57 -38.62
N SER A 377 -1.18 -16.29 -38.23
CA SER A 377 -0.42 -15.18 -38.78
C SER A 377 1.00 -15.07 -38.23
N ASP A 378 1.19 -15.48 -36.97
CA ASP A 378 2.44 -15.32 -36.25
C ASP A 378 3.14 -16.66 -36.01
N VAL A 379 4.47 -16.64 -35.94
CA VAL A 379 5.27 -17.82 -35.62
C VAL A 379 5.33 -17.99 -34.11
N TRP A 380 4.57 -18.94 -33.59
CA TRP A 380 4.59 -19.35 -32.18
C TRP A 380 5.48 -20.56 -31.98
N THR A 381 6.21 -20.57 -30.86
CA THR A 381 7.01 -21.71 -30.42
C THR A 381 6.49 -22.22 -29.08
N LEU A 382 6.29 -23.53 -28.94
CA LEU A 382 5.95 -24.12 -27.66
C LEU A 382 7.17 -24.05 -26.74
N ALA A 383 7.08 -23.27 -25.67
CA ALA A 383 8.19 -23.01 -24.76
C ALA A 383 8.19 -23.98 -23.57
N ASP A 384 7.01 -24.36 -23.07
CA ASP A 384 6.87 -25.23 -21.90
C ASP A 384 5.49 -25.91 -21.87
N PHE A 385 5.36 -27.02 -21.14
CA PHE A 385 4.08 -27.69 -20.91
C PHE A 385 4.03 -28.43 -19.57
N VAL A 386 2.83 -28.57 -18.99
CA VAL A 386 2.62 -29.28 -17.73
C VAL A 386 1.38 -30.17 -17.80
N LEU A 387 1.40 -31.30 -17.08
CA LEU A 387 0.30 -32.26 -17.01
C LEU A 387 -0.24 -32.44 -15.59
N SER A 388 -1.57 -32.56 -15.48
CA SER A 388 -2.32 -32.94 -14.27
C SER A 388 -3.18 -34.18 -14.51
N THR A 389 -3.53 -34.88 -13.43
CA THR A 389 -4.61 -35.88 -13.45
C THR A 389 -5.85 -35.24 -12.84
N LEU A 390 -6.96 -35.26 -13.58
CA LEU A 390 -8.26 -34.80 -13.10
C LEU A 390 -8.88 -35.84 -12.15
N ALA A 391 -9.83 -35.40 -11.33
CA ALA A 391 -10.49 -36.26 -10.34
C ALA A 391 -11.27 -37.43 -10.96
N ASP A 392 -11.72 -37.28 -12.19
CA ASP A 392 -12.41 -38.31 -12.99
C ASP A 392 -11.45 -39.29 -13.70
N GLY A 393 -10.14 -39.07 -13.58
CA GLY A 393 -9.10 -39.86 -14.24
C GLY A 393 -8.73 -39.38 -15.66
N GLY A 394 -9.29 -38.25 -16.10
CA GLY A 394 -8.85 -37.50 -17.28
C GLY A 394 -7.45 -36.90 -17.10
N ILE A 395 -6.88 -36.41 -18.20
CA ILE A 395 -5.55 -35.76 -18.19
C ILE A 395 -5.74 -34.33 -18.64
N GLN A 396 -5.24 -33.39 -17.86
CA GLN A 396 -5.25 -31.99 -18.24
C GLN A 396 -3.85 -31.59 -18.72
N LEU A 397 -3.79 -30.94 -19.88
CA LEU A 397 -2.56 -30.46 -20.51
C LEU A 397 -2.56 -28.93 -20.57
N TRP A 398 -1.57 -28.33 -19.94
CA TRP A 398 -1.28 -26.90 -20.04
C TRP A 398 -0.09 -26.67 -20.96
N THR A 399 -0.20 -25.70 -21.86
CA THR A 399 0.84 -25.35 -22.84
C THR A 399 1.16 -23.86 -22.79
N LEU A 400 2.46 -23.54 -22.84
CA LEU A 400 2.98 -22.17 -22.91
C LEU A 400 3.60 -21.93 -24.29
N TRP A 401 3.04 -20.99 -25.02
CA TRP A 401 3.51 -20.56 -26.33
C TRP A 401 4.21 -19.23 -26.25
N LYS A 402 5.31 -19.05 -27.00
CA LYS A 402 6.11 -17.83 -27.01
C LYS A 402 6.32 -17.31 -28.44
N ASN A 403 6.18 -16.00 -28.59
CA ASN A 403 6.58 -15.24 -29.77
C ASN A 403 7.39 -14.01 -29.30
N ASN A 404 8.72 -14.09 -29.39
CA ASN A 404 9.63 -13.10 -28.83
C ASN A 404 9.36 -12.85 -27.34
N MET A 405 8.75 -11.70 -27.00
CA MET A 405 8.48 -11.25 -25.63
C MET A 405 7.03 -11.47 -25.22
N THR A 406 6.15 -11.83 -26.16
CA THR A 406 4.75 -12.15 -25.87
C THR A 406 4.58 -13.66 -25.70
N TYR A 407 3.60 -14.05 -24.90
CA TYR A 407 3.25 -15.45 -24.71
C TYR A 407 1.74 -15.65 -24.71
N ARG A 408 1.31 -16.89 -24.92
CA ARG A 408 -0.06 -17.37 -24.78
C ARG A 408 -0.05 -18.65 -23.98
N VAL A 409 -1.11 -18.88 -23.20
CA VAL A 409 -1.32 -20.13 -22.48
C VAL A 409 -2.62 -20.75 -22.96
N GLN A 410 -2.57 -22.04 -23.19
CA GLN A 410 -3.75 -22.84 -23.56
C GLN A 410 -3.82 -24.07 -22.67
N GLU A 411 -5.04 -24.50 -22.45
CA GLU A 411 -5.40 -25.66 -21.66
C GLU A 411 -6.22 -26.62 -22.53
N LEU A 412 -6.05 -27.90 -22.26
CA LEU A 412 -6.72 -28.98 -22.96
C LEU A 412 -7.04 -30.08 -21.96
N ASP A 413 -8.33 -30.34 -21.78
CA ASP A 413 -8.81 -31.55 -21.12
C ASP A 413 -8.79 -32.72 -22.11
N LEU A 414 -8.01 -33.75 -21.81
CA LEU A 414 -7.84 -34.91 -22.67
C LEU A 414 -8.74 -36.06 -22.21
N ASN A 415 -9.81 -36.29 -22.97
CA ASN A 415 -10.55 -37.53 -22.87
C ASN A 415 -9.72 -38.71 -23.43
N ARG A 416 -9.43 -39.69 -22.57
CA ARG A 416 -8.61 -40.87 -22.91
C ARG A 416 -9.28 -41.81 -23.92
N ASP A 417 -10.60 -41.84 -23.95
CA ASP A 417 -11.36 -42.75 -24.83
C ASP A 417 -11.43 -42.20 -26.27
N ASN A 418 -11.27 -40.88 -26.45
CA ASN A 418 -11.40 -40.23 -27.74
C ASN A 418 -10.43 -39.05 -27.91
N ILE A 419 -9.12 -39.35 -27.79
CA ILE A 419 -8.07 -38.33 -27.75
C ILE A 419 -7.98 -37.46 -29.01
N ALA A 420 -8.31 -38.01 -30.19
CA ALA A 420 -8.20 -37.26 -31.43
C ALA A 420 -9.26 -36.15 -31.54
N GLU A 421 -10.49 -36.45 -31.10
CA GLU A 421 -11.58 -35.46 -31.10
C GLU A 421 -11.39 -34.39 -30.02
N SER A 422 -10.97 -34.79 -28.81
CA SER A 422 -10.66 -33.83 -27.74
C SER A 422 -9.49 -32.92 -28.14
N TRP A 423 -8.43 -33.48 -28.73
CA TRP A 423 -7.29 -32.70 -29.22
C TRP A 423 -7.65 -31.66 -30.28
N GLU A 424 -8.68 -31.87 -31.09
CA GLU A 424 -9.09 -30.90 -32.11
C GLU A 424 -10.06 -29.84 -31.58
N SER A 425 -10.89 -30.18 -30.59
CA SER A 425 -12.08 -29.38 -30.23
C SER A 425 -12.11 -28.82 -28.80
N GLU A 426 -11.36 -29.37 -27.85
CA GLU A 426 -11.47 -29.05 -26.41
C GLU A 426 -10.38 -28.07 -25.92
N TRP A 427 -9.72 -27.33 -26.82
CA TRP A 427 -8.73 -26.31 -26.42
C TRP A 427 -9.40 -25.06 -25.85
N ALA A 428 -9.08 -24.74 -24.60
CA ALA A 428 -9.40 -23.46 -23.96
C ALA A 428 -8.16 -22.55 -23.93
N SER A 429 -8.38 -21.24 -24.04
CA SER A 429 -7.30 -20.24 -23.95
C SER A 429 -7.41 -19.37 -22.71
N VAL A 430 -6.26 -18.86 -22.30
CA VAL A 430 -6.16 -17.87 -21.22
C VAL A 430 -6.21 -16.47 -21.81
N HIS A 431 -7.11 -15.63 -21.32
CA HIS A 431 -7.14 -14.22 -21.66
C HIS A 431 -5.98 -13.50 -20.98
N ILE A 432 -5.16 -12.80 -21.78
CA ILE A 432 -3.99 -12.05 -21.33
C ILE A 432 -4.11 -10.62 -21.84
N ASP A 433 -4.09 -9.66 -20.91
CA ASP A 433 -4.13 -8.23 -21.20
C ASP A 433 -2.82 -7.80 -21.88
N THR A 434 -2.84 -7.73 -23.22
CA THR A 434 -1.69 -7.31 -24.03
C THR A 434 -1.63 -5.80 -24.27
N SER A 435 -2.73 -5.08 -24.00
CA SER A 435 -2.86 -3.64 -24.23
C SER A 435 -2.52 -2.84 -22.98
N TYR A 436 -1.61 -1.88 -23.13
CA TYR A 436 -1.39 -0.87 -22.10
C TYR A 436 -2.44 0.24 -22.25
N PRO A 437 -3.02 0.75 -21.15
CA PRO A 437 -4.02 1.80 -21.22
C PRO A 437 -3.46 3.06 -21.87
N THR A 438 -4.27 3.72 -22.70
CA THR A 438 -3.95 5.02 -23.26
C THR A 438 -4.17 6.09 -22.20
N ALA A 439 -3.30 7.11 -22.15
CA ALA A 439 -3.52 8.22 -21.24
C ALA A 439 -4.81 8.97 -21.60
N PRO A 440 -5.70 9.21 -20.61
CA PRO A 440 -6.93 9.93 -20.87
C PRO A 440 -6.63 11.35 -21.33
N THR A 441 -7.29 11.78 -22.39
CA THR A 441 -7.22 13.15 -22.90
C THR A 441 -7.93 14.10 -21.92
N SER A 442 -7.52 15.37 -21.84
CA SER A 442 -8.29 16.37 -21.08
C SER A 442 -9.19 17.16 -22.00
N GLY A 443 -10.50 16.91 -21.90
CA GLY A 443 -11.54 17.71 -22.51
C GLY A 443 -11.87 18.97 -21.70
N SER A 444 -12.76 19.81 -22.24
CA SER A 444 -13.21 21.06 -21.59
C SER A 444 -14.05 20.83 -20.33
N SER A 445 -14.65 19.65 -20.19
CA SER A 445 -15.53 19.24 -19.08
C SER A 445 -14.79 18.54 -17.94
N ASP A 446 -13.50 18.25 -18.10
CA ASP A 446 -12.70 17.58 -17.09
C ASP A 446 -11.92 18.59 -16.23
N PRO A 447 -12.15 18.67 -14.91
CA PRO A 447 -11.41 19.58 -14.04
C PRO A 447 -9.98 19.12 -13.73
N THR A 448 -9.60 17.88 -14.06
CA THR A 448 -8.28 17.32 -13.69
C THR A 448 -7.16 17.75 -14.65
N ASP A 449 -6.01 18.11 -14.08
CA ASP A 449 -4.85 18.53 -14.86
C ASP A 449 -4.32 17.33 -15.69
N PRO A 450 -4.00 17.48 -16.99
CA PRO A 450 -3.36 16.42 -17.77
C PRO A 450 -2.13 15.81 -17.09
N THR A 451 -1.35 16.59 -16.34
CA THR A 451 -0.21 16.07 -15.58
C THR A 451 -0.64 15.04 -14.53
N GLU A 452 -1.71 15.34 -13.80
CA GLU A 452 -2.27 14.48 -12.77
C GLU A 452 -2.76 13.16 -13.37
N LYS A 453 -3.46 13.22 -14.51
CA LYS A 453 -3.86 12.02 -15.27
C LYS A 453 -2.70 11.12 -15.68
N TRP A 454 -1.59 11.72 -16.14
CA TRP A 454 -0.38 10.98 -16.48
C TRP A 454 0.26 10.34 -15.24
N LEU A 455 0.29 11.05 -14.11
CA LEU A 455 0.78 10.52 -12.85
C LEU A 455 -0.10 9.37 -12.36
N ASP A 456 -1.42 9.51 -12.40
CA ASP A 456 -2.37 8.47 -12.02
C ASP A 456 -2.20 7.22 -12.88
N LEU A 457 -1.93 7.37 -14.18
CA LEU A 457 -1.67 6.27 -15.09
C LEU A 457 -0.35 5.55 -14.78
N ILE A 458 0.72 6.31 -14.56
CA ILE A 458 2.10 5.81 -14.41
C ILE A 458 2.36 5.27 -13.00
N LEU A 459 1.83 5.94 -11.99
CA LEU A 459 2.00 5.60 -10.56
C LEU A 459 0.85 4.75 -10.02
N ALA A 460 -0.06 4.28 -10.88
CA ALA A 460 -1.08 3.30 -10.51
C ALA A 460 -0.41 2.10 -9.81
N PRO A 461 -0.88 1.71 -8.61
CA PRO A 461 -0.27 0.61 -7.85
C PRO A 461 -0.21 -0.66 -8.67
N GLY A 462 0.97 -1.27 -8.76
CA GLY A 462 1.17 -2.51 -9.51
C GLY A 462 1.28 -2.34 -11.04
N ARG A 463 1.24 -1.13 -11.60
CA ARG A 463 1.46 -0.91 -13.05
C ARG A 463 2.93 -1.05 -13.44
N PHE A 464 3.79 -0.18 -12.92
CA PHE A 464 5.24 -0.21 -13.13
C PHE A 464 5.94 -0.34 -11.79
N THR A 465 7.03 -1.13 -11.74
CA THR A 465 7.84 -1.19 -10.53
C THR A 465 8.63 0.10 -10.35
N LYS A 466 9.00 0.39 -9.10
CA LYS A 466 9.91 1.51 -8.80
C LYS A 466 11.22 1.43 -9.59
N ALA A 467 11.77 0.22 -9.76
CA ALA A 467 12.99 0.01 -10.54
C ALA A 467 12.81 0.38 -12.02
N THR A 468 11.65 0.07 -12.61
CA THR A 468 11.30 0.48 -13.98
C THR A 468 11.22 2.01 -14.09
N LEU A 469 10.53 2.67 -13.15
CA LEU A 469 10.35 4.12 -13.13
C LEU A 469 11.68 4.86 -12.98
N GLU A 470 12.53 4.44 -12.03
CA GLU A 470 13.85 5.05 -11.80
C GLU A 470 14.79 4.86 -13.00
N THR A 471 14.77 3.68 -13.62
CA THR A 471 15.61 3.39 -14.80
C THR A 471 15.14 4.20 -16.00
N ALA A 472 13.83 4.24 -16.27
CA ALA A 472 13.27 5.04 -17.35
C ALA A 472 13.60 6.53 -17.16
N LEU A 473 13.50 7.04 -15.93
CA LEU A 473 13.84 8.43 -15.62
C LEU A 473 15.33 8.72 -15.89
N SER A 474 16.23 7.82 -15.46
CA SER A 474 17.68 7.93 -15.74
C SER A 474 17.98 7.93 -17.24
N ILE A 475 17.36 7.02 -18.00
CA ILE A 475 17.53 6.94 -19.46
C ILE A 475 17.01 8.23 -20.11
N TYR A 476 15.85 8.72 -19.67
CA TYR A 476 15.23 9.92 -20.21
C TYR A 476 16.04 11.19 -19.92
N GLU A 477 16.51 11.39 -18.68
CA GLU A 477 17.37 12.52 -18.29
C GLU A 477 18.65 12.58 -19.14
N LYS A 478 19.29 11.42 -19.36
CA LYS A 478 20.50 11.33 -20.18
C LYS A 478 20.23 11.61 -21.67
N GLY A 479 19.07 11.18 -22.19
CA GLY A 479 18.65 11.44 -23.57
C GLY A 479 18.47 12.92 -23.89
N LEU A 480 18.28 13.78 -22.88
CA LEU A 480 18.09 15.23 -23.02
C LEU A 480 19.41 16.02 -23.13
N TYR A 481 20.58 15.37 -23.20
CA TYR A 481 21.91 16.00 -23.24
C TYR A 481 22.21 16.99 -22.09
N SER A 482 21.49 16.91 -20.97
CA SER A 482 21.74 17.75 -19.80
C SER A 482 22.85 17.12 -18.94
N GLN A 483 24.11 17.26 -19.36
CA GLN A 483 25.23 17.05 -18.44
C GLN A 483 25.30 18.25 -17.48
N LYS A 484 24.47 18.24 -16.43
CA LYS A 484 24.85 18.88 -15.18
C LYS A 484 25.53 17.83 -14.31
N GLU A 485 26.86 17.86 -14.33
CA GLU A 485 27.68 17.17 -13.34
C GLU A 485 27.16 17.48 -11.92
N GLY A 486 26.90 16.42 -11.16
CA GLY A 486 26.85 16.46 -9.71
C GLY A 486 25.78 17.37 -9.09
N SER A 487 24.52 16.91 -9.07
CA SER A 487 23.69 17.20 -7.89
C SER A 487 23.10 15.90 -7.37
N SER A 488 23.77 15.34 -6.36
CA SER A 488 23.24 14.33 -5.43
C SER A 488 22.09 14.87 -4.56
N LYS A 489 21.26 15.78 -5.10
CA LYS A 489 20.10 16.38 -4.44
C LYS A 489 18.79 15.64 -4.74
N SER A 490 18.79 14.64 -5.63
CA SER A 490 17.57 13.88 -5.97
C SER A 490 17.09 12.95 -4.84
N GLN A 491 17.92 12.63 -3.83
CA GLN A 491 17.51 11.75 -2.72
C GLN A 491 16.50 12.39 -1.75
N GLN A 492 16.22 13.70 -1.84
CA GLN A 492 15.23 14.37 -0.99
C GLN A 492 13.87 14.61 -1.67
N LYS A 493 13.75 14.39 -2.98
CA LYS A 493 12.49 14.60 -3.71
C LYS A 493 11.77 13.27 -3.95
N GLY A 494 10.44 13.27 -3.83
CA GLY A 494 9.63 12.09 -4.15
C GLY A 494 9.74 11.72 -5.63
N LEU A 495 9.51 10.44 -5.97
CA LEU A 495 9.61 9.95 -7.36
C LEU A 495 8.68 10.72 -8.31
N ALA A 496 7.44 10.98 -7.89
CA ALA A 496 6.47 11.79 -8.64
C ALA A 496 6.99 13.20 -8.93
N GLU A 497 7.52 13.88 -7.91
CA GLU A 497 8.10 15.22 -8.05
C GLU A 497 9.31 15.22 -8.99
N SER A 498 10.13 14.16 -8.94
CA SER A 498 11.28 14.01 -9.83
C SER A 498 10.85 13.84 -11.29
N ILE A 499 9.85 12.98 -11.56
CA ILE A 499 9.29 12.78 -12.91
C ILE A 499 8.74 14.10 -13.45
N CYS A 500 7.89 14.78 -12.67
CA CYS A 500 7.32 16.07 -13.06
C CYS A 500 8.41 17.13 -13.31
N SER A 501 9.42 17.23 -12.44
CA SER A 501 10.48 18.22 -12.58
C SER A 501 11.31 18.00 -13.84
N VAL A 502 11.59 16.75 -14.20
CA VAL A 502 12.36 16.41 -15.41
C VAL A 502 11.52 16.71 -16.65
N LEU A 503 10.28 16.25 -16.71
CA LEU A 503 9.42 16.44 -17.88
C LEU A 503 9.06 17.92 -18.09
N ALA A 504 8.74 18.65 -17.01
CA ALA A 504 8.46 20.08 -17.09
C ALA A 504 9.67 20.89 -17.58
N SER A 505 10.91 20.44 -17.31
CA SER A 505 12.11 21.14 -17.78
C SER A 505 12.32 21.07 -19.30
N THR A 506 11.59 20.20 -20.00
CA THR A 506 11.73 19.96 -21.45
C THR A 506 10.74 20.73 -22.31
N ALA A 507 9.71 21.34 -21.71
CA ALA A 507 8.73 22.16 -22.41
C ALA A 507 8.91 23.63 -22.02
N SER A 508 9.10 24.52 -23.00
CA SER A 508 9.16 25.97 -22.81
C SER A 508 7.84 26.63 -23.24
N LEU A 509 7.38 27.60 -22.47
CA LEU A 509 6.22 28.42 -22.83
C LEU A 509 6.69 29.59 -23.69
N ASP A 510 6.55 29.43 -25.00
CA ASP A 510 6.96 30.42 -26.00
C ASP A 510 5.85 31.43 -26.31
N ARG A 511 6.18 32.48 -27.07
CA ARG A 511 5.20 33.47 -27.54
C ARG A 511 4.74 33.12 -28.95
N ASN A 512 3.43 33.23 -29.18
CA ASN A 512 2.82 33.08 -30.49
C ASN A 512 3.21 34.25 -31.42
N SER A 513 2.88 34.12 -32.71
CA SER A 513 3.16 35.14 -33.73
C SER A 513 2.49 36.50 -33.46
N ALA A 514 1.47 36.54 -32.60
CA ALA A 514 0.79 37.76 -32.15
C ALA A 514 1.40 38.38 -30.86
N GLY A 515 2.46 37.79 -30.31
CA GLY A 515 3.15 38.26 -29.11
C GLY A 515 2.53 37.84 -27.76
N GLY A 516 1.43 37.07 -27.77
CA GLY A 516 0.84 36.43 -26.60
C GLY A 516 1.51 35.10 -26.25
N MET A 517 1.28 34.55 -25.06
CA MET A 517 1.84 33.24 -24.66
C MET A 517 1.11 32.10 -25.39
N ASP A 518 1.86 31.16 -25.97
CA ASP A 518 1.31 30.04 -26.73
C ASP A 518 1.06 28.82 -25.83
N TYR A 519 -0.09 28.83 -25.15
CA TYR A 519 -0.49 27.74 -24.26
C TYR A 519 -0.80 26.44 -25.00
N GLU A 520 -1.20 26.51 -26.28
CA GLU A 520 -1.56 25.33 -27.06
C GLU A 520 -0.31 24.56 -27.48
N GLN A 521 0.71 25.26 -28.00
CA GLN A 521 2.01 24.68 -28.29
C GLN A 521 2.68 24.12 -27.03
N PHE A 522 2.58 24.82 -25.90
CA PHE A 522 3.11 24.33 -24.62
C PHE A 522 2.42 23.04 -24.15
N ARG A 523 1.10 22.93 -24.27
CA ARG A 523 0.35 21.70 -23.93
C ARG A 523 0.72 20.54 -24.85
N ALA A 524 0.71 20.77 -26.17
CA ALA A 524 1.04 19.74 -27.15
C ALA A 524 2.48 19.23 -27.01
N SER A 525 3.44 20.12 -26.76
CA SER A 525 4.82 19.74 -26.49
C SER A 525 4.94 18.95 -25.19
N SER A 526 4.30 19.39 -24.10
CA SER A 526 4.28 18.67 -22.82
C SER A 526 3.71 17.26 -22.96
N GLU A 527 2.56 17.12 -23.62
CA GLU A 527 1.93 15.83 -23.89
C GLU A 527 2.83 14.89 -24.70
N THR A 528 3.55 15.43 -25.69
CA THR A 528 4.52 14.66 -26.48
C THR A 528 5.64 14.09 -25.59
N GLN A 529 6.12 14.85 -24.60
CA GLN A 529 7.16 14.38 -23.67
C GLN A 529 6.62 13.28 -22.74
N TRP A 530 5.41 13.43 -22.21
CA TRP A 530 4.75 12.39 -21.42
C TRP A 530 4.55 11.10 -22.22
N ARG A 531 4.09 11.18 -23.48
CA ARG A 531 3.93 10.01 -24.36
C ARG A 531 5.27 9.33 -24.65
N ARG A 532 6.36 10.09 -24.83
CA ARG A 532 7.71 9.53 -25.03
C ARG A 532 8.19 8.77 -23.79
N PHE A 533 8.04 9.37 -22.61
CA PHE A 533 8.38 8.74 -21.35
C PHE A 533 7.56 7.47 -21.10
N TYR A 534 6.26 7.51 -21.35
CA TYR A 534 5.38 6.35 -21.21
C TYR A 534 5.73 5.20 -22.16
N ARG A 535 6.08 5.51 -23.42
CA ARG A 535 6.57 4.48 -24.37
C ARG A 535 7.84 3.79 -23.88
N LEU A 536 8.76 4.53 -23.28
CA LEU A 536 9.97 3.97 -22.68
C LEU A 536 9.64 3.04 -21.50
N LEU A 537 8.68 3.43 -20.64
CA LEU A 537 8.20 2.59 -19.55
C LEU A 537 7.58 1.28 -20.05
N ILE A 538 6.74 1.36 -21.08
CA ILE A 538 6.14 0.17 -21.72
C ILE A 538 7.22 -0.78 -22.26
N GLU A 539 8.25 -0.25 -22.93
CA GLU A 539 9.31 -1.07 -23.50
C GLU A 539 10.11 -1.83 -22.42
N LEU A 540 10.45 -1.14 -21.33
CA LEU A 540 11.11 -1.79 -20.18
C LEU A 540 10.19 -2.81 -19.49
N ASP A 541 8.89 -2.52 -19.40
CA ASP A 541 7.93 -3.43 -18.77
C ASP A 541 7.66 -4.70 -19.59
N LYS A 542 7.66 -4.60 -20.93
CA LYS A 542 7.59 -5.77 -21.82
C LYS A 542 8.74 -6.73 -21.56
N GLN A 543 9.95 -6.23 -21.31
CA GLN A 543 11.12 -7.07 -20.98
C GLN A 543 10.92 -7.83 -19.67
N ARG A 544 10.19 -7.26 -18.70
CA ARG A 544 9.83 -7.92 -17.44
C ARG A 544 8.79 -9.03 -17.62
N GLY A 545 7.98 -8.93 -18.68
CA GLY A 545 6.87 -9.83 -18.99
C GLY A 545 7.26 -11.07 -19.79
N GLU A 546 8.53 -11.22 -20.18
CA GLU A 546 9.00 -12.40 -20.90
C GLU A 546 8.77 -13.67 -20.06
N ALA A 547 8.01 -14.64 -20.60
CA ALA A 547 7.76 -15.91 -19.94
C ALA A 547 9.01 -16.81 -19.94
N VAL A 548 9.25 -17.44 -18.79
CA VAL A 548 10.43 -18.28 -18.50
C VAL A 548 10.04 -19.73 -18.22
N ALA A 549 8.96 -19.97 -17.45
CA ALA A 549 8.52 -21.32 -17.10
C ALA A 549 7.01 -21.39 -16.83
N LEU A 550 6.41 -22.56 -17.04
CA LEU A 550 5.05 -22.90 -16.66
C LEU A 550 5.08 -23.86 -15.47
N VAL A 551 4.31 -23.57 -14.41
CA VAL A 551 4.31 -24.38 -13.18
C VAL A 551 2.89 -24.68 -12.74
N LEU A 552 2.62 -25.93 -12.40
CA LEU A 552 1.35 -26.37 -11.82
C LEU A 552 1.55 -26.76 -10.35
N ASP A 553 0.69 -26.23 -9.50
CA ASP A 553 0.53 -26.69 -8.13
C ASP A 553 -0.59 -27.72 -8.05
N ALA A 554 -0.23 -29.00 -8.03
CA ALA A 554 -1.19 -30.11 -8.04
C ALA A 554 -2.03 -30.25 -6.75
N GLU A 555 -1.64 -29.65 -5.61
CA GLU A 555 -2.48 -29.72 -4.40
C GLU A 555 -3.49 -28.58 -4.33
N SER A 556 -3.13 -27.39 -4.85
CA SER A 556 -4.05 -26.25 -4.89
C SER A 556 -4.80 -26.13 -6.21
N ASP A 557 -4.50 -26.98 -7.19
CA ASP A 557 -5.00 -26.95 -8.56
C ASP A 557 -4.90 -25.55 -9.18
N MET A 558 -3.66 -25.04 -9.23
CA MET A 558 -3.38 -23.68 -9.67
C MET A 558 -2.18 -23.64 -10.62
N THR A 559 -2.37 -23.03 -11.79
CA THR A 559 -1.32 -22.87 -12.80
C THR A 559 -0.71 -21.47 -12.73
N TRP A 560 0.61 -21.41 -12.86
CA TRP A 560 1.41 -20.20 -12.77
C TRP A 560 2.31 -20.06 -14.00
N VAL A 561 2.35 -18.85 -14.57
CA VAL A 561 3.41 -18.47 -15.52
C VAL A 561 4.45 -17.65 -14.78
N VAL A 562 5.69 -18.14 -14.81
CA VAL A 562 6.82 -17.44 -14.21
C VAL A 562 7.49 -16.61 -15.30
N CYS A 563 7.53 -15.30 -15.11
CA CYS A 563 8.15 -14.36 -16.03
C CYS A 563 9.51 -13.87 -15.51
N ALA A 564 10.24 -13.13 -16.35
CA ALA A 564 11.57 -12.62 -16.01
C ALA A 564 11.58 -11.77 -14.73
N ASP A 565 10.56 -10.95 -14.48
CA ASP A 565 10.39 -10.14 -13.25
C ASP A 565 8.93 -9.98 -12.77
N ALA A 566 8.10 -10.97 -13.08
CA ALA A 566 6.73 -11.06 -12.64
C ALA A 566 6.33 -12.53 -12.44
N ILE A 567 5.24 -12.77 -11.73
CA ILE A 567 4.58 -14.07 -11.68
C ILE A 567 3.10 -13.86 -12.00
N SER A 568 2.56 -14.69 -12.87
CA SER A 568 1.19 -14.58 -13.35
C SER A 568 0.37 -15.77 -12.91
N ALA A 569 -0.71 -15.48 -12.18
CA ALA A 569 -1.67 -16.45 -11.73
C ALA A 569 -2.70 -16.70 -12.83
N ILE A 570 -2.93 -17.97 -13.20
CA ILE A 570 -4.01 -18.34 -14.12
C ILE A 570 -5.22 -18.75 -13.27
N ARG A 571 -6.23 -17.89 -13.24
CA ARG A 571 -7.49 -18.13 -12.52
C ARG A 571 -8.61 -18.39 -13.50
N GLU A 572 -9.68 -19.03 -13.05
CA GLU A 572 -10.88 -19.18 -13.86
C GLU A 572 -11.56 -17.82 -14.10
N CYS A 573 -12.15 -17.63 -15.26
CA CYS A 573 -12.96 -16.45 -15.54
C CYS A 573 -14.20 -16.44 -14.63
N SER A 574 -14.56 -15.27 -14.11
CA SER A 574 -15.90 -15.09 -13.55
C SER A 574 -16.96 -15.26 -14.65
N SER A 575 -18.22 -15.48 -14.29
CA SER A 575 -19.32 -15.56 -15.25
C SER A 575 -19.40 -14.33 -16.16
N LEU A 576 -19.08 -13.15 -15.64
CA LEU A 576 -19.02 -11.92 -16.42
C LEU A 576 -17.82 -11.87 -17.37
N GLU A 577 -16.63 -12.26 -16.91
CA GLU A 577 -15.43 -12.31 -17.74
C GLU A 577 -15.59 -13.31 -18.88
N ARG A 578 -16.14 -14.49 -18.57
CA ARG A 578 -16.45 -15.53 -19.56
C ARG A 578 -17.44 -15.00 -20.60
N LEU A 579 -18.46 -14.26 -20.18
CA LEU A 579 -19.39 -13.62 -21.13
C LEU A 579 -18.67 -12.60 -22.03
N TYR A 580 -17.91 -11.69 -21.43
CA TYR A 580 -17.29 -10.56 -22.13
C TYR A 580 -16.18 -10.98 -23.10
N TYR A 581 -15.34 -11.95 -22.73
CA TYR A 581 -14.26 -12.40 -23.61
C TYR A 581 -14.73 -13.36 -24.71
N ASN A 582 -15.95 -13.89 -24.61
CA ASN A 582 -16.55 -14.79 -25.60
C ASN A 582 -17.77 -14.19 -26.29
N LEU A 583 -17.88 -12.85 -26.41
CA LEU A 583 -19.01 -12.19 -27.08
C LEU A 583 -19.21 -12.64 -28.53
N SER A 584 -18.14 -13.04 -29.23
CA SER A 584 -18.21 -13.58 -30.60
C SER A 584 -18.75 -15.01 -30.68
N ARG A 585 -18.70 -15.76 -29.57
CA ARG A 585 -19.19 -17.15 -29.48
C ARG A 585 -19.73 -17.40 -28.06
N PRO A 586 -20.89 -16.81 -27.71
CA PRO A 586 -21.44 -16.95 -26.37
C PRO A 586 -21.93 -18.38 -26.13
N ASP A 587 -21.98 -18.78 -24.86
CA ASP A 587 -22.64 -20.01 -24.44
C ASP A 587 -24.16 -19.90 -24.76
N GLU A 588 -24.80 -20.99 -25.21
CA GLU A 588 -26.21 -20.96 -25.68
C GLU A 588 -27.18 -20.35 -24.65
N ALA A 589 -26.94 -20.61 -23.36
CA ALA A 589 -27.76 -20.08 -22.28
C ALA A 589 -27.62 -18.56 -22.07
N SER A 590 -26.52 -17.96 -22.54
CA SER A 590 -26.15 -16.56 -22.31
C SER A 590 -26.20 -15.70 -23.57
N GLU A 591 -26.61 -16.24 -24.72
CA GLU A 591 -26.64 -15.54 -26.01
C GLU A 591 -27.38 -14.19 -25.96
N ARG A 592 -28.56 -14.15 -25.32
CA ARG A 592 -29.34 -12.91 -25.18
C ARG A 592 -28.64 -11.85 -24.34
N ILE A 593 -27.95 -12.27 -23.28
CA ILE A 593 -27.21 -11.38 -22.38
C ILE A 593 -25.94 -10.88 -23.08
N ALA A 594 -25.25 -11.77 -23.81
CA ALA A 594 -24.09 -11.43 -24.61
C ALA A 594 -24.45 -10.38 -25.67
N ASN A 595 -25.59 -10.53 -26.34
CA ASN A 595 -26.07 -9.55 -27.31
C ASN A 595 -26.31 -8.18 -26.64
N LEU A 596 -27.00 -8.13 -25.49
CA LEU A 596 -27.19 -6.87 -24.74
C LEU A 596 -25.87 -6.20 -24.32
N VAL A 597 -24.93 -6.99 -23.80
CA VAL A 597 -23.61 -6.49 -23.37
C VAL A 597 -22.81 -6.00 -24.58
N SER A 598 -22.78 -6.78 -25.66
CA SER A 598 -22.10 -6.42 -26.92
C SER A 598 -22.66 -5.13 -27.51
N THR A 599 -23.99 -4.98 -27.57
CA THR A 599 -24.63 -3.76 -28.07
C THR A 599 -24.28 -2.56 -27.22
N GLY A 600 -24.30 -2.67 -25.89
CA GLY A 600 -23.94 -1.56 -25.00
C GLY A 600 -22.47 -1.15 -25.12
N VAL A 601 -21.55 -2.13 -25.17
CA VAL A 601 -20.11 -1.85 -25.34
C VAL A 601 -19.84 -1.23 -26.71
N GLY A 602 -20.41 -1.78 -27.78
CA GLY A 602 -20.30 -1.22 -29.13
C GLY A 602 -20.87 0.20 -29.22
N PHE A 603 -21.99 0.47 -28.55
CA PHE A 603 -22.57 1.81 -28.44
C PHE A 603 -21.64 2.79 -27.73
N LEU A 604 -20.97 2.36 -26.66
CA LEU A 604 -19.98 3.19 -25.97
C LEU A 604 -18.75 3.47 -26.84
N ASP A 605 -18.26 2.48 -27.58
CA ASP A 605 -17.11 2.60 -28.49
C ASP A 605 -17.39 3.52 -29.69
N ALA A 606 -18.65 3.65 -30.12
CA ALA A 606 -19.06 4.59 -31.15
C ALA A 606 -18.98 6.06 -30.69
N ILE A 607 -19.04 6.31 -29.37
CA ILE A 607 -19.03 7.65 -28.79
C ILE A 607 -17.60 8.14 -28.59
N SER A 608 -17.30 9.38 -29.00
CA SER A 608 -15.96 9.98 -28.80
C SER A 608 -15.56 10.11 -27.32
N ASP A 609 -14.26 9.97 -27.01
CA ASP A 609 -13.69 10.15 -25.67
C ASP A 609 -14.14 11.45 -24.96
N SER A 610 -14.32 12.53 -25.72
CA SER A 610 -14.74 13.84 -25.17
C SER A 610 -16.14 13.80 -24.58
N ILE A 611 -17.04 13.03 -25.20
CA ILE A 611 -18.42 12.86 -24.75
C ILE A 611 -18.46 11.83 -23.62
N GLN A 612 -17.65 10.77 -23.70
CA GLN A 612 -17.51 9.82 -22.59
C GLN A 612 -17.08 10.54 -21.29
N GLN A 613 -16.22 11.58 -21.38
CA GLN A 613 -15.88 12.43 -20.24
C GLN A 613 -17.06 13.25 -19.73
N VAL A 614 -17.88 13.83 -20.62
CA VAL A 614 -19.11 14.53 -20.24
C VAL A 614 -20.10 13.57 -19.56
N CYS A 615 -20.29 12.36 -20.11
CA CYS A 615 -21.11 11.31 -19.52
C CYS A 615 -20.61 10.92 -18.12
N THR A 616 -19.30 10.72 -17.95
CA THR A 616 -18.69 10.42 -16.65
C THR A 616 -18.91 11.56 -15.65
N ALA A 617 -18.76 12.82 -16.09
CA ALA A 617 -18.99 13.99 -15.26
C ALA A 617 -20.47 14.16 -14.87
N ALA A 618 -21.40 13.88 -15.78
CA ALA A 618 -22.85 13.93 -15.54
C ALA A 618 -23.32 12.82 -14.59
N LEU A 619 -22.69 11.65 -14.63
CA LEU A 619 -23.01 10.50 -13.78
C LEU A 619 -22.49 10.65 -12.35
N ARG A 620 -21.37 11.37 -12.15
CA ARG A 620 -20.74 11.59 -10.85
C ARG A 620 -21.72 12.11 -9.76
N PRO A 621 -22.51 13.18 -9.95
CA PRO A 621 -23.47 13.62 -8.94
C PRO A 621 -24.56 12.58 -8.67
N GLU A 622 -24.98 11.81 -9.68
CA GLU A 622 -25.99 10.76 -9.50
C GLU A 622 -25.52 9.55 -8.70
N ILE A 623 -24.19 9.31 -8.66
CA ILE A 623 -23.57 8.25 -7.82
C ILE A 623 -23.40 8.71 -6.37
N TYR A 624 -23.03 9.97 -6.15
CA TYR A 624 -22.54 10.46 -4.85
C TYR A 624 -23.52 11.35 -4.08
N GLU A 625 -24.41 12.08 -4.76
CA GLU A 625 -25.32 13.02 -4.13
C GLU A 625 -26.70 12.40 -3.89
N GLU A 626 -27.27 12.66 -2.72
CA GLU A 626 -28.68 12.33 -2.46
C GLU A 626 -29.55 13.38 -3.17
N THR A 627 -30.19 12.98 -4.26
CA THR A 627 -31.09 13.86 -5.01
C THR A 627 -32.54 13.62 -4.59
N PRO A 628 -33.35 14.69 -4.40
CA PRO A 628 -34.80 14.55 -4.19
C PRO A 628 -35.58 14.30 -5.49
N ARG A 629 -34.87 14.15 -6.62
CA ARG A 629 -35.44 13.97 -7.96
C ARG A 629 -36.03 12.57 -8.09
N THR A 630 -37.09 12.44 -8.87
CA THR A 630 -37.63 11.12 -9.25
C THR A 630 -36.67 10.40 -10.19
N ASP A 631 -36.73 9.06 -10.25
CA ASP A 631 -35.86 8.26 -11.13
C ASP A 631 -35.95 8.72 -12.61
N TYR A 632 -37.15 9.09 -13.08
CA TYR A 632 -37.35 9.65 -14.42
C TYR A 632 -36.65 11.02 -14.61
N GLU A 633 -36.77 11.94 -13.65
CA GLU A 633 -36.08 13.24 -13.71
C GLU A 633 -34.56 13.11 -13.70
N ARG A 634 -34.03 12.08 -13.03
CA ARG A 634 -32.60 11.76 -13.00
C ARG A 634 -32.11 11.25 -14.35
N LEU A 635 -32.89 10.37 -15.00
CA LEU A 635 -32.62 9.89 -16.36
C LEU A 635 -32.68 11.04 -17.37
N GLN A 636 -33.71 11.89 -17.30
CA GLN A 636 -33.85 13.07 -18.14
C GLN A 636 -32.66 14.03 -17.97
N TYR A 637 -32.23 14.25 -16.72
CA TYR A 637 -31.05 15.07 -16.45
C TYR A 637 -29.78 14.53 -17.12
N LEU A 638 -29.55 13.21 -17.05
CA LEU A 638 -28.43 12.58 -17.74
C LEU A 638 -28.55 12.72 -19.26
N PHE A 639 -29.73 12.47 -19.83
CA PHE A 639 -29.97 12.61 -21.27
C PHE A 639 -29.72 14.05 -21.76
N ASP A 640 -30.27 15.04 -21.06
CA ASP A 640 -30.13 16.46 -21.43
C ASP A 640 -28.69 16.96 -21.28
N THR A 641 -27.99 16.52 -20.23
CA THR A 641 -26.62 16.96 -19.92
C THR A 641 -25.61 16.34 -20.88
N THR A 642 -25.81 15.07 -21.25
CA THR A 642 -24.90 14.35 -22.14
C THR A 642 -25.14 14.66 -23.61
N ALA A 643 -26.36 15.08 -23.97
CA ALA A 643 -26.77 15.39 -25.35
C ALA A 643 -26.43 14.26 -26.35
N LEU A 644 -26.49 13.00 -25.90
CA LEU A 644 -26.11 11.79 -26.65
C LEU A 644 -26.75 11.74 -28.05
N TRP A 645 -28.00 12.17 -28.16
CA TRP A 645 -28.76 12.21 -29.41
C TRP A 645 -28.15 13.09 -30.52
N ARG A 646 -27.24 14.03 -30.17
CA ARG A 646 -26.55 14.87 -31.18
C ARG A 646 -25.31 14.21 -31.76
N THR A 647 -24.80 13.20 -31.06
CA THR A 647 -23.44 12.70 -31.26
C THR A 647 -23.39 11.28 -31.78
N VAL A 648 -24.44 10.50 -31.51
CA VAL A 648 -24.62 9.16 -32.07
C VAL A 648 -25.11 9.30 -33.52
N SER A 649 -24.53 8.52 -34.45
CA SER A 649 -24.96 8.55 -35.84
C SER A 649 -26.23 7.71 -36.06
N ASP A 650 -26.99 8.03 -37.11
CA ASP A 650 -28.17 7.22 -37.49
C ASP A 650 -27.80 5.75 -37.78
N GLU A 651 -26.56 5.50 -38.23
CA GLU A 651 -26.02 4.16 -38.48
C GLU A 651 -25.82 3.38 -37.17
N ASP A 652 -25.25 4.01 -36.14
CA ASP A 652 -25.06 3.40 -34.83
C ASP A 652 -26.40 3.09 -34.15
N CYS A 653 -27.37 4.01 -34.23
CA CYS A 653 -28.74 3.77 -33.75
C CYS A 653 -29.40 2.59 -34.47
N ALA A 654 -29.23 2.49 -35.80
CA ALA A 654 -29.75 1.36 -36.58
C ALA A 654 -29.15 0.02 -36.13
N GLN A 655 -27.86 -0.01 -35.76
CA GLN A 655 -27.21 -1.22 -35.24
C GLN A 655 -27.76 -1.64 -33.86
N VAL A 656 -28.11 -0.68 -33.00
CA VAL A 656 -28.80 -0.96 -31.73
C VAL A 656 -30.19 -1.55 -31.99
N ILE A 657 -30.95 -1.00 -32.93
CA ILE A 657 -32.28 -1.49 -33.29
C ILE A 657 -32.21 -2.88 -33.96
N GLU A 658 -31.20 -3.14 -34.80
CA GLU A 658 -30.99 -4.45 -35.43
C GLU A 658 -30.70 -5.53 -34.38
N SER A 659 -29.89 -5.20 -33.37
CA SER A 659 -29.51 -6.14 -32.31
C SER A 659 -30.58 -6.36 -31.25
N LEU A 660 -31.32 -5.32 -30.84
CA LEU A 660 -32.30 -5.37 -29.74
C LEU A 660 -33.76 -5.42 -30.20
N GLY A 661 -34.00 -5.35 -31.51
CA GLY A 661 -35.33 -5.38 -32.13
C GLY A 661 -35.99 -3.99 -32.20
N GLN A 662 -37.00 -3.88 -33.08
CA GLN A 662 -37.80 -2.65 -33.22
C GLN A 662 -38.45 -2.26 -31.89
N SER A 663 -38.43 -0.96 -31.60
CA SER A 663 -38.85 -0.37 -30.33
C SER A 663 -38.23 -1.04 -29.10
N TYR A 664 -37.05 -1.67 -29.22
CA TYR A 664 -36.36 -2.39 -28.12
C TYR A 664 -37.17 -3.53 -27.50
N THR A 665 -37.96 -4.24 -28.32
CA THR A 665 -38.80 -5.38 -27.87
C THR A 665 -38.00 -6.57 -27.36
N GLY A 666 -36.72 -6.70 -27.73
CA GLY A 666 -35.81 -7.73 -27.22
C GLY A 666 -35.32 -7.48 -25.80
N VAL A 667 -35.51 -6.27 -25.26
CA VAL A 667 -35.12 -5.91 -23.88
C VAL A 667 -36.28 -6.24 -22.94
N THR A 668 -36.01 -7.02 -21.90
CA THR A 668 -36.99 -7.42 -20.88
C THR A 668 -36.42 -7.26 -19.46
N MET A 669 -37.28 -7.23 -18.45
CA MET A 669 -36.83 -7.18 -17.05
C MET A 669 -35.99 -8.41 -16.69
N ASP A 670 -36.43 -9.61 -17.11
CA ASP A 670 -35.70 -10.87 -16.90
C ASP A 670 -34.26 -10.82 -17.44
N LEU A 671 -34.02 -10.09 -18.53
CA LEU A 671 -32.69 -9.94 -19.13
C LEU A 671 -31.76 -9.11 -18.22
N TYR A 672 -32.27 -8.01 -17.66
CA TYR A 672 -31.54 -7.19 -16.71
C TYR A 672 -31.37 -7.86 -15.34
N GLU A 673 -32.35 -8.65 -14.89
CA GLU A 673 -32.23 -9.48 -13.69
C GLU A 673 -31.16 -10.56 -13.88
N SER A 674 -31.10 -11.18 -15.06
CA SER A 674 -30.05 -12.17 -15.39
C SER A 674 -28.66 -11.54 -15.45
N LEU A 675 -28.52 -10.38 -16.09
CA LEU A 675 -27.26 -9.62 -16.10
C LEU A 675 -26.84 -9.23 -14.68
N SER A 676 -27.80 -8.80 -13.87
CA SER A 676 -27.53 -8.45 -12.46
C SER A 676 -27.15 -9.67 -11.63
N GLY A 677 -27.72 -10.83 -11.91
CA GLY A 677 -27.34 -12.11 -11.28
C GLY A 677 -25.90 -12.52 -11.60
N ILE A 678 -25.40 -12.22 -12.80
CA ILE A 678 -24.01 -12.45 -13.19
C ILE A 678 -23.03 -11.52 -12.44
N ILE A 679 -23.49 -10.33 -12.04
CA ILE A 679 -22.68 -9.32 -11.31
C ILE A 679 -22.82 -9.48 -9.79
N ALA A 680 -23.83 -10.21 -9.32
CA ALA A 680 -24.12 -10.43 -7.91
C ALA A 680 -23.06 -11.30 -7.22
N ALA A 681 -23.02 -11.22 -5.88
CA ALA A 681 -22.21 -12.09 -5.06
C ALA A 681 -22.64 -13.56 -5.22
N THR A 682 -21.68 -14.46 -5.06
CA THR A 682 -21.91 -15.91 -5.15
C THR A 682 -22.84 -16.40 -4.02
N GLU A 683 -23.65 -17.44 -4.29
CA GLU A 683 -24.68 -17.95 -3.35
C GLU A 683 -24.09 -18.39 -2.00
N ASP A 684 -22.81 -18.78 -1.95
CA ASP A 684 -22.10 -19.27 -0.76
C ASP A 684 -21.48 -18.16 0.10
N SER A 685 -21.62 -16.89 -0.27
CA SER A 685 -21.01 -15.74 0.42
C SER A 685 -21.36 -15.65 1.92
N GLY A 686 -22.58 -16.04 2.32
CA GLY A 686 -23.09 -15.85 3.69
C GLY A 686 -22.57 -16.79 4.79
N SER A 687 -21.74 -17.79 4.48
CA SER A 687 -21.21 -18.75 5.48
C SER A 687 -19.69 -18.68 5.72
N ARG A 688 -18.97 -17.85 4.97
CA ARG A 688 -17.51 -17.87 4.86
C ARG A 688 -16.81 -17.19 6.04
N LYS A 689 -16.76 -17.83 7.21
CA LYS A 689 -15.69 -17.52 8.18
C LYS A 689 -14.36 -17.98 7.58
N ALA A 690 -13.57 -17.04 7.05
CA ALA A 690 -12.24 -17.30 6.51
C ALA A 690 -11.40 -18.11 7.51
N ARG A 691 -11.12 -19.39 7.19
CA ARG A 691 -10.31 -20.27 8.04
C ARG A 691 -8.82 -20.15 7.73
N GLN A 692 -8.51 -19.77 6.49
CA GLN A 692 -7.14 -19.57 6.02
C GLN A 692 -6.95 -18.11 5.57
N PRO A 693 -6.41 -17.23 6.44
CA PRO A 693 -6.12 -15.85 6.06
C PRO A 693 -5.08 -15.76 4.94
N LEU A 694 -5.19 -14.69 4.14
CA LEU A 694 -4.22 -14.39 3.08
C LEU A 694 -2.83 -14.04 3.64
N THR A 695 -1.78 -14.42 2.91
CA THR A 695 -0.39 -13.92 3.08
C THR A 695 -0.22 -12.52 2.47
N ASP A 696 0.91 -11.85 2.69
CA ASP A 696 1.24 -10.59 1.98
C ASP A 696 1.21 -10.77 0.44
N PHE A 697 1.66 -11.93 -0.05
CA PHE A 697 1.62 -12.27 -1.47
C PHE A 697 0.18 -12.46 -1.96
N GLY A 698 -0.63 -13.24 -1.25
CA GLY A 698 -2.04 -13.47 -1.60
C GLY A 698 -2.88 -12.19 -1.58
N ARG A 699 -2.63 -11.27 -0.63
CA ARG A 699 -3.32 -9.97 -0.59
C ARG A 699 -3.05 -9.15 -1.84
N LYS A 700 -1.78 -9.06 -2.27
CA LYS A 700 -1.40 -8.35 -3.49
C LYS A 700 -2.03 -8.98 -4.73
N LEU A 701 -2.10 -10.32 -4.77
CA LEU A 701 -2.77 -11.04 -5.86
C LEU A 701 -4.26 -10.69 -5.94
N ILE A 702 -4.97 -10.73 -4.82
CA ILE A 702 -6.40 -10.36 -4.77
C ILE A 702 -6.60 -8.90 -5.17
N VAL A 703 -5.78 -7.97 -4.67
CA VAL A 703 -5.92 -6.55 -5.05
C VAL A 703 -5.70 -6.34 -6.54
N LYS A 704 -4.72 -7.03 -7.14
CA LYS A 704 -4.49 -6.95 -8.57
C LYS A 704 -5.66 -7.49 -9.39
N ALA A 705 -6.21 -8.66 -9.00
CA ALA A 705 -7.40 -9.21 -9.63
C ALA A 705 -8.62 -8.29 -9.47
N VAL A 706 -8.79 -7.66 -8.29
CA VAL A 706 -9.85 -6.69 -8.03
C VAL A 706 -9.74 -5.46 -8.93
N GLN A 707 -8.54 -4.90 -9.12
CA GLN A 707 -8.33 -3.78 -10.05
C GLN A 707 -8.76 -4.15 -11.48
N GLU A 708 -8.38 -5.35 -11.93
CA GLU A 708 -8.70 -5.90 -13.25
C GLU A 708 -10.20 -6.14 -13.45
N THR A 709 -10.90 -6.62 -12.42
CA THR A 709 -12.35 -6.87 -12.45
C THR A 709 -13.15 -5.57 -12.33
N ILE A 710 -12.70 -4.60 -11.52
CA ILE A 710 -13.35 -3.28 -11.39
C ILE A 710 -13.38 -2.56 -12.73
N ASP A 711 -12.24 -2.48 -13.43
CA ASP A 711 -12.17 -1.74 -14.70
C ASP A 711 -13.09 -2.38 -15.75
N LEU A 712 -13.20 -3.72 -15.78
CA LEU A 712 -14.13 -4.45 -16.66
C LEU A 712 -15.59 -4.22 -16.28
N GLN A 713 -15.96 -4.45 -15.02
CA GLN A 713 -17.33 -4.29 -14.53
C GLN A 713 -17.81 -2.85 -14.67
N TRP A 714 -16.95 -1.88 -14.38
CA TRP A 714 -17.25 -0.47 -14.55
C TRP A 714 -17.57 -0.15 -16.01
N ASN A 715 -16.75 -0.62 -16.96
CA ASN A 715 -16.97 -0.37 -18.38
C ASN A 715 -18.32 -0.94 -18.86
N ILE A 716 -18.63 -2.18 -18.47
CA ILE A 716 -19.90 -2.84 -18.83
C ILE A 716 -21.09 -2.10 -18.21
N ILE A 717 -21.08 -1.83 -16.90
CA ILE A 717 -22.22 -1.18 -16.26
C ILE A 717 -22.39 0.26 -16.78
N PHE A 718 -21.29 0.99 -17.00
CA PHE A 718 -21.33 2.32 -17.59
C PHE A 718 -21.95 2.29 -19.00
N SER A 719 -21.55 1.33 -19.84
CA SER A 719 -22.12 1.17 -21.18
C SER A 719 -23.62 0.85 -21.13
N GLN A 720 -24.04 0.00 -20.18
CA GLN A 720 -25.46 -0.34 -19.99
C GLN A 720 -26.29 0.83 -19.46
N VAL A 721 -25.75 1.69 -18.59
CA VAL A 721 -26.46 2.89 -18.12
C VAL A 721 -26.68 3.86 -19.28
N LEU A 722 -25.68 4.09 -20.14
CA LEU A 722 -25.84 4.98 -21.29
C LEU A 722 -26.82 4.40 -22.33
N LEU A 723 -26.75 3.09 -22.58
CA LEU A 723 -27.70 2.42 -23.46
C LEU A 723 -29.13 2.52 -22.91
N LEU A 724 -29.34 2.31 -21.61
CA LEU A 724 -30.64 2.42 -20.96
C LEU A 724 -31.22 3.85 -21.08
N VAL A 725 -30.40 4.87 -20.86
CA VAL A 725 -30.79 6.28 -21.04
C VAL A 725 -31.14 6.57 -22.50
N HIS A 726 -30.37 6.06 -23.45
CA HIS A 726 -30.66 6.24 -24.86
C HIS A 726 -32.00 5.60 -25.26
N MET A 727 -32.22 4.33 -24.90
CA MET A 727 -33.44 3.59 -25.24
C MET A 727 -34.72 4.17 -24.60
N GLU A 728 -34.64 4.77 -23.41
CA GLU A 728 -35.80 5.39 -22.76
C GLU A 728 -36.31 6.64 -23.49
N PHE A 729 -35.41 7.37 -24.15
CA PHE A 729 -35.75 8.62 -24.85
C PHE A 729 -35.80 8.50 -26.37
N ASP A 730 -35.54 7.30 -26.92
CA ASP A 730 -35.61 7.01 -28.35
C ASP A 730 -36.94 6.32 -28.72
N TRP A 731 -37.99 7.12 -28.92
CA TRP A 731 -39.32 6.63 -29.32
C TRP A 731 -40.06 7.64 -30.21
N ASP A 732 -40.84 7.13 -31.16
CA ASP A 732 -41.70 7.94 -32.04
C ASP A 732 -43.08 8.22 -31.41
N GLN A 733 -43.63 7.25 -30.67
CA GLN A 733 -44.89 7.37 -29.95
C GLN A 733 -44.68 7.06 -28.47
N GLU A 734 -45.41 7.78 -27.61
CA GLU A 734 -45.27 7.63 -26.16
C GLU A 734 -45.59 6.20 -25.69
N GLU A 735 -46.39 5.43 -26.45
CA GLU A 735 -46.71 4.03 -26.16
C GLU A 735 -45.51 3.08 -26.32
N ASP A 736 -44.50 3.47 -27.12
CA ASP A 736 -43.29 2.68 -27.36
C ASP A 736 -42.22 2.86 -26.29
N MET A 737 -42.40 3.85 -25.39
CA MET A 737 -41.47 4.19 -24.32
C MET A 737 -41.13 2.96 -23.45
N LEU A 738 -39.83 2.76 -23.19
CA LEU A 738 -39.33 1.57 -22.52
C LEU A 738 -39.90 1.44 -21.09
N SER A 739 -40.06 2.54 -20.36
CA SER A 739 -40.66 2.58 -19.03
C SER A 739 -42.13 2.15 -18.96
N LYS A 740 -42.85 2.03 -20.09
CA LYS A 740 -44.19 1.41 -20.13
C LYS A 740 -44.16 -0.11 -20.07
N ARG A 741 -43.01 -0.74 -20.38
CA ARG A 741 -42.84 -2.20 -20.39
C ARG A 741 -41.95 -2.71 -19.25
N ILE A 742 -41.00 -1.91 -18.78
CA ILE A 742 -39.99 -2.31 -17.79
C ILE A 742 -39.88 -1.24 -16.70
N ASP A 743 -39.56 -1.64 -15.47
CA ASP A 743 -39.18 -0.69 -14.40
C ASP A 743 -37.74 -0.18 -14.62
N VAL A 744 -37.60 0.78 -15.53
CA VAL A 744 -36.33 1.42 -15.87
C VAL A 744 -35.68 2.09 -14.65
N GLY A 745 -36.49 2.59 -13.71
CA GLY A 745 -36.00 3.19 -12.47
C GLY A 745 -35.33 2.19 -11.53
N ALA A 746 -35.89 0.98 -11.39
CA ALA A 746 -35.28 -0.09 -10.60
C ALA A 746 -33.91 -0.53 -11.17
N VAL A 747 -33.83 -0.75 -12.49
CA VAL A 747 -32.57 -1.12 -13.17
C VAL A 747 -31.52 -0.01 -13.00
N PHE A 748 -31.93 1.25 -13.19
CA PHE A 748 -31.05 2.40 -13.03
C PHE A 748 -30.48 2.50 -11.60
N ARG A 749 -31.31 2.33 -10.56
CA ARG A 749 -30.86 2.33 -9.16
C ARG A 749 -29.87 1.20 -8.87
N GLN A 750 -30.15 0.00 -9.35
CA GLN A 750 -29.27 -1.16 -9.15
C GLN A 750 -27.89 -0.97 -9.80
N PHE A 751 -27.83 -0.41 -11.01
CA PHE A 751 -26.57 -0.08 -11.66
C PHE A 751 -25.82 1.04 -10.95
N LEU A 752 -26.51 2.09 -10.47
CA LEU A 752 -25.87 3.14 -9.68
C LEU A 752 -25.29 2.64 -8.35
N GLU A 753 -25.98 1.74 -7.65
CA GLU A 753 -25.47 1.10 -6.43
C GLU A 753 -24.20 0.28 -6.71
N SER A 754 -24.20 -0.46 -7.83
CA SER A 754 -23.06 -1.25 -8.28
C SER A 754 -21.87 -0.35 -8.67
N LEU A 755 -22.11 0.73 -9.43
CA LEU A 755 -21.09 1.73 -9.74
C LEU A 755 -20.53 2.39 -8.48
N ARG A 756 -21.37 2.75 -7.51
CA ARG A 756 -20.92 3.32 -6.23
C ARG A 756 -20.00 2.36 -5.46
N ARG A 757 -20.32 1.06 -5.45
CA ARG A 757 -19.48 0.02 -4.85
C ARG A 757 -18.13 -0.10 -5.57
N LEU A 758 -18.15 -0.12 -6.90
CA LEU A 758 -16.94 -0.22 -7.72
C LEU A 758 -16.02 0.98 -7.56
N GLU A 759 -16.53 2.21 -7.53
CA GLU A 759 -15.71 3.41 -7.34
C GLU A 759 -15.08 3.47 -5.94
N LEU A 760 -15.79 3.01 -4.90
CA LEU A 760 -15.21 2.87 -3.57
C LEU A 760 -14.00 1.92 -3.60
N LEU A 761 -14.16 0.74 -4.21
CA LEU A 761 -13.08 -0.23 -4.33
C LEU A 761 -11.96 0.24 -5.26
N ARG A 762 -12.29 1.01 -6.30
CA ARG A 762 -11.34 1.64 -7.21
C ARG A 762 -10.46 2.64 -6.45
N TRP A 763 -11.06 3.47 -5.61
CA TRP A 763 -10.31 4.37 -4.74
C TRP A 763 -9.45 3.58 -3.75
N LEU A 764 -9.99 2.54 -3.09
CA LEU A 764 -9.24 1.75 -2.12
C LEU A 764 -8.04 0.99 -2.73
N SER A 765 -8.19 0.50 -3.96
CA SER A 765 -7.15 -0.25 -4.67
C SER A 765 -6.10 0.65 -5.34
N LYS A 766 -6.42 1.92 -5.62
CA LYS A 766 -5.49 2.92 -6.16
C LYS A 766 -4.75 3.71 -5.09
N THR A 767 -5.37 3.95 -3.94
CA THR A 767 -4.78 4.76 -2.88
C THR A 767 -3.76 3.98 -2.06
N GLU A 768 -2.51 4.44 -2.06
CA GLU A 768 -1.45 3.86 -1.23
C GLU A 768 -1.37 4.51 0.15
N ILE A 769 -1.17 3.68 1.17
CA ILE A 769 -1.00 4.10 2.56
C ILE A 769 0.22 3.43 3.19
N THR A 770 0.87 4.15 4.10
CA THR A 770 2.00 3.62 4.86
C THR A 770 1.51 2.94 6.13
N VAL A 771 1.99 1.71 6.35
CA VAL A 771 1.65 0.87 7.50
C VAL A 771 2.94 0.53 8.25
N PRO A 772 2.99 0.67 9.58
CA PRO A 772 4.11 0.16 10.35
C PRO A 772 4.20 -1.36 10.20
N ILE A 773 5.38 -1.89 9.90
CA ILE A 773 5.63 -3.33 9.80
C ILE A 773 5.45 -3.90 11.21
N GLY A 774 4.28 -4.51 11.44
CA GLY A 774 3.90 -4.99 12.76
C GLY A 774 4.78 -6.16 13.19
N ASN A 775 5.70 -5.92 14.12
CA ASN A 775 6.10 -6.95 15.08
C ASN A 775 4.87 -7.23 15.97
N LYS A 776 3.91 -8.03 15.49
CA LYS A 776 2.70 -8.45 16.22
C LYS A 776 3.00 -9.37 17.42
N ASN A 777 4.03 -9.07 18.21
CA ASN A 777 4.47 -9.89 19.34
C ASN A 777 4.50 -9.15 20.68
N GLU A 778 3.70 -8.09 20.83
CA GLU A 778 3.38 -7.54 22.16
C GLU A 778 1.84 -7.45 22.35
N ARG A 779 1.19 -8.61 22.40
CA ARG A 779 -0.11 -8.75 23.07
C ARG A 779 0.06 -9.74 24.22
N ASN A 780 0.53 -9.21 25.36
CA ASN A 780 0.23 -9.62 26.74
C ASN A 780 1.37 -9.20 27.66
N ASP A 781 1.60 -7.89 27.81
CA ASP A 781 2.10 -7.42 29.09
C ASP A 781 1.32 -6.19 29.53
N SER A 782 0.82 -6.28 30.75
CA SER A 782 0.01 -5.29 31.43
C SER A 782 0.63 -3.90 31.37
N PHE A 783 -0.21 -2.92 30.99
CA PHE A 783 0.10 -1.49 30.99
C PHE A 783 0.40 -1.01 32.42
N SER A 784 1.67 -1.10 32.82
CA SER A 784 2.19 -0.55 34.08
C SER A 784 3.72 -0.41 33.97
N GLY A 785 4.18 0.60 33.24
CA GLY A 785 5.60 0.94 33.18
C GLY A 785 5.80 2.34 32.61
N SER A 786 6.42 3.22 33.38
CA SER A 786 6.72 4.60 33.01
C SER A 786 7.49 4.72 31.68
N PRO A 787 7.34 5.83 30.93
CA PRO A 787 7.98 5.97 29.62
C PRO A 787 9.49 6.17 29.80
N SER A 788 10.28 5.10 29.72
CA SER A 788 11.72 5.23 29.58
C SER A 788 12.03 5.59 28.13
N THR A 789 12.72 6.71 27.95
CA THR A 789 13.25 7.21 26.69
C THR A 789 14.30 6.26 26.11
N THR A 790 13.88 5.20 25.41
CA THR A 790 14.72 4.47 24.48
C THR A 790 14.63 5.15 23.12
N LYS A 791 15.80 5.48 22.55
CA LYS A 791 15.95 6.02 21.19
C LYS A 791 14.98 5.33 20.23
N ARG A 792 14.04 6.09 19.65
CA ARG A 792 13.20 5.65 18.52
C ARG A 792 14.13 5.17 17.40
N THR A 793 14.40 3.88 17.32
CA THR A 793 14.67 3.22 16.04
C THR A 793 13.49 3.55 15.15
N ALA A 794 13.74 4.12 13.97
CA ALA A 794 12.69 4.43 13.01
C ALA A 794 11.83 3.19 12.82
N GLU A 795 10.55 3.26 13.19
CA GLU A 795 9.61 2.17 12.97
C GLU A 795 9.61 1.88 11.48
N GLU A 796 10.03 0.67 11.09
CA GLU A 796 10.07 0.30 9.68
C GLU A 796 8.63 0.30 9.14
N THR A 797 8.39 1.01 8.04
CA THR A 797 7.09 1.10 7.38
C THR A 797 7.08 0.36 6.05
N GLN A 798 5.91 -0.11 5.65
CA GLN A 798 5.61 -0.70 4.35
C GLN A 798 4.51 0.12 3.69
N THR A 799 4.61 0.32 2.37
CA THR A 799 3.53 0.88 1.56
C THR A 799 2.62 -0.24 1.09
N VAL A 800 1.32 -0.10 1.32
CA VAL A 800 0.27 -1.03 0.88
C VAL A 800 -0.90 -0.23 0.32
N THR A 801 -1.74 -0.86 -0.51
CA THR A 801 -3.01 -0.22 -0.91
C THR A 801 -3.95 -0.08 0.28
N ALA A 802 -4.87 0.89 0.22
CA ALA A 802 -5.88 1.07 1.26
C ALA A 802 -6.81 -0.13 1.37
N LEU A 803 -7.02 -0.85 0.26
CA LEU A 803 -7.73 -2.13 0.23
C LEU A 803 -7.00 -3.20 1.05
N GLU A 804 -5.71 -3.42 0.81
CA GLU A 804 -4.88 -4.37 1.58
C GLU A 804 -4.87 -4.04 3.08
N GLY A 805 -4.69 -2.75 3.39
CA GLY A 805 -4.47 -2.27 4.74
C GLY A 805 -5.72 -2.25 5.62
N ASN A 806 -6.92 -2.20 5.03
CA ASN A 806 -8.18 -2.11 5.77
C ASN A 806 -9.10 -3.33 5.56
N VAL A 807 -9.17 -3.91 4.36
CA VAL A 807 -10.08 -5.04 4.05
C VAL A 807 -9.36 -6.38 4.06
N GLY A 808 -8.04 -6.42 3.82
CA GLY A 808 -7.27 -7.67 3.70
C GLY A 808 -7.23 -8.59 4.94
N HIS A 809 -7.83 -8.20 6.07
CA HIS A 809 -8.02 -9.06 7.24
C HIS A 809 -9.35 -9.80 7.25
N LEU A 810 -10.33 -9.34 6.46
CA LEU A 810 -11.63 -9.98 6.24
C LEU A 810 -11.55 -11.04 5.15
N LEU A 811 -10.53 -10.97 4.30
CA LEU A 811 -10.33 -11.88 3.17
C LEU A 811 -9.54 -13.12 3.57
N GLY A 812 -9.97 -14.27 3.06
CA GLY A 812 -9.29 -15.55 3.19
C GLY A 812 -10.10 -16.67 2.57
N PHE A 813 -9.52 -17.86 2.49
CA PHE A 813 -10.15 -19.01 1.85
C PHE A 813 -10.85 -19.91 2.87
N VAL A 814 -11.85 -20.65 2.40
CA VAL A 814 -12.51 -21.74 3.12
C VAL A 814 -11.59 -22.98 3.06
N ASP A 815 -11.81 -23.98 3.92
CA ASP A 815 -10.95 -25.16 4.06
C ASP A 815 -10.81 -25.94 2.73
N GLY A 816 -9.69 -25.73 2.03
CA GLY A 816 -9.46 -26.12 0.64
C GLY A 816 -9.02 -27.56 0.41
N ARG A 817 -9.81 -28.55 0.84
CA ARG A 817 -9.57 -29.94 0.39
C ARG A 817 -10.34 -30.34 -0.87
N ASN A 818 -11.37 -29.57 -1.26
CA ASN A 818 -12.26 -29.93 -2.37
C ASN A 818 -12.48 -28.84 -3.43
N GLU A 819 -12.08 -27.58 -3.19
CA GLU A 819 -12.26 -26.48 -4.15
C GLU A 819 -10.90 -26.02 -4.70
N PRO A 820 -10.78 -25.85 -6.04
CA PRO A 820 -9.55 -25.39 -6.66
C PRO A 820 -9.28 -23.92 -6.30
N LEU A 821 -8.02 -23.59 -6.03
CA LEU A 821 -7.64 -22.23 -5.62
C LEU A 821 -7.96 -21.20 -6.72
N ALA A 822 -7.90 -21.61 -7.99
CA ALA A 822 -8.22 -20.78 -9.14
C ALA A 822 -9.65 -20.23 -9.09
N THR A 823 -10.65 -21.05 -8.75
CA THR A 823 -12.05 -20.60 -8.59
C THR A 823 -12.21 -19.76 -7.34
N SER A 824 -11.63 -20.19 -6.21
CA SER A 824 -11.78 -19.46 -4.95
C SER A 824 -11.23 -18.03 -5.01
N ILE A 825 -10.17 -17.79 -5.78
CA ILE A 825 -9.65 -16.44 -6.04
C ILE A 825 -10.71 -15.60 -6.77
N THR A 826 -11.28 -16.13 -7.86
CA THR A 826 -12.29 -15.45 -8.67
C THR A 826 -13.58 -15.18 -7.87
N ASP A 827 -14.00 -16.12 -7.03
CA ASP A 827 -15.15 -15.96 -6.14
C ASP A 827 -14.95 -14.81 -5.15
N ILE A 828 -13.80 -14.77 -4.47
CA ILE A 828 -13.50 -13.68 -3.50
C ILE A 828 -13.49 -12.33 -4.21
N VAL A 829 -12.95 -12.25 -5.44
CA VAL A 829 -12.89 -11.02 -6.22
C VAL A 829 -14.30 -10.59 -6.65
N THR A 830 -15.11 -11.51 -7.16
CA THR A 830 -16.50 -11.26 -7.56
C THR A 830 -17.33 -10.82 -6.36
N ASP A 831 -17.25 -11.55 -5.24
CA ASP A 831 -17.93 -11.22 -3.99
C ASP A 831 -17.50 -9.85 -3.47
N LEU A 832 -16.22 -9.48 -3.55
CA LEU A 832 -15.79 -8.17 -3.07
C LEU A 832 -16.39 -7.03 -3.90
N CYS A 833 -16.42 -7.19 -5.23
CA CYS A 833 -16.93 -6.20 -6.19
C CYS A 833 -18.46 -6.08 -6.19
N ALA A 834 -19.18 -7.15 -5.85
CA ALA A 834 -20.64 -7.16 -5.83
C ALA A 834 -21.25 -6.19 -4.78
N SER A 835 -22.37 -5.56 -5.13
CA SER A 835 -23.09 -4.62 -4.27
C SER A 835 -23.88 -5.31 -3.15
N ASN A 836 -24.33 -6.54 -3.37
CA ASN A 836 -25.07 -7.38 -2.41
C ASN A 836 -24.16 -8.28 -1.55
N SER A 837 -22.86 -8.00 -1.53
CA SER A 837 -21.87 -8.78 -0.79
C SER A 837 -21.98 -8.65 0.73
N ASP A 838 -21.76 -9.75 1.44
CA ASP A 838 -21.64 -9.78 2.90
C ASP A 838 -20.27 -9.26 3.41
N ILE A 839 -19.30 -9.04 2.51
CA ILE A 839 -18.00 -8.49 2.88
C ILE A 839 -18.16 -6.99 3.19
N GLU A 840 -18.18 -6.69 4.50
CA GLU A 840 -18.33 -5.33 5.00
C GLU A 840 -17.13 -4.44 4.63
N VAL A 841 -17.32 -3.56 3.65
CA VAL A 841 -16.37 -2.48 3.30
C VAL A 841 -17.00 -1.16 3.73
N SER A 842 -16.83 -0.80 5.00
CA SER A 842 -17.41 0.42 5.57
C SER A 842 -16.50 1.64 5.36
N PRO A 843 -16.88 2.64 4.55
CA PRO A 843 -16.08 3.85 4.36
C PRO A 843 -15.81 4.59 5.67
N THR A 844 -16.77 4.57 6.60
CA THR A 844 -16.67 5.23 7.91
C THR A 844 -15.60 4.58 8.79
N LEU A 845 -15.47 3.26 8.79
CA LEU A 845 -14.42 2.55 9.54
C LEU A 845 -13.04 2.78 8.93
N ILE A 846 -12.97 2.90 7.60
CA ILE A 846 -11.75 3.23 6.87
C ILE A 846 -11.32 4.68 7.17
N GLN A 847 -12.25 5.64 7.20
CA GLN A 847 -11.97 7.00 7.67
C GLN A 847 -11.37 7.00 9.08
N CYS A 848 -11.91 6.19 10.01
CA CYS A 848 -11.35 6.07 11.35
C CYS A 848 -9.90 5.56 11.35
N SER A 849 -9.61 4.54 10.54
CA SER A 849 -8.27 3.97 10.35
C SER A 849 -7.29 5.01 9.77
N LEU A 850 -7.72 5.80 8.78
CA LEU A 850 -6.90 6.84 8.14
C LEU A 850 -6.60 8.02 9.07
N ILE A 851 -7.57 8.48 9.86
CA ILE A 851 -7.36 9.54 10.86
C ILE A 851 -6.32 9.10 11.89
N ARG A 852 -6.39 7.85 12.34
CA ARG A 852 -5.40 7.28 13.29
C ARG A 852 -3.99 7.24 12.70
N ARG A 853 -3.86 7.09 11.37
CA ARG A 853 -2.59 7.10 10.64
C ARG A 853 -2.13 8.49 10.23
N GLU A 854 -2.74 9.55 10.76
CA GLU A 854 -2.44 10.96 10.46
C GLU A 854 -2.65 11.34 8.97
N ARG A 855 -3.48 10.58 8.24
CA ARG A 855 -3.86 10.84 6.84
C ARG A 855 -5.31 11.31 6.74
N ALA A 856 -5.60 12.46 7.35
CA ALA A 856 -6.93 13.07 7.31
C ALA A 856 -7.30 13.62 5.91
N ASP A 857 -6.29 13.89 5.08
CA ASP A 857 -6.42 14.21 3.65
C ASP A 857 -7.16 13.11 2.89
N LEU A 858 -6.68 11.87 2.98
CA LEU A 858 -7.31 10.72 2.34
C LEU A 858 -8.68 10.39 2.95
N ALA A 859 -8.84 10.62 4.25
CA ALA A 859 -10.13 10.42 4.91
C ALA A 859 -11.21 11.38 4.39
N LEU A 860 -10.83 12.59 3.95
CA LEU A 860 -11.76 13.55 3.36
C LEU A 860 -12.27 13.08 2.00
N GLU A 861 -11.41 12.48 1.18
CA GLU A 861 -11.79 11.94 -0.14
C GLU A 861 -12.85 10.82 -0.05
N LEU A 862 -12.93 10.11 1.09
CA LEU A 862 -13.94 9.09 1.33
C LEU A 862 -15.33 9.62 1.70
N THR A 863 -15.46 10.93 1.93
CA THR A 863 -16.71 11.57 2.35
C THR A 863 -17.91 11.27 1.43
N PRO A 864 -17.77 11.29 0.08
CA PRO A 864 -18.88 11.01 -0.84
C PRO A 864 -19.43 9.58 -0.71
N TYR A 865 -18.62 8.62 -0.28
CA TYR A 865 -19.02 7.23 -0.14
C TYR A 865 -19.72 6.94 1.20
N CYS A 866 -19.52 7.79 2.21
CA CYS A 866 -20.03 7.57 3.55
C CYS A 866 -21.55 7.70 3.63
N ALA A 867 -22.18 6.82 4.42
CA ALA A 867 -23.59 6.94 4.75
C ALA A 867 -23.87 8.19 5.61
N GLN A 868 -25.10 8.70 5.59
CA GLN A 868 -25.52 9.83 6.45
C GLN A 868 -25.90 9.39 7.87
N THR A 869 -25.30 8.30 8.39
CA THR A 869 -25.56 7.85 9.76
C THR A 869 -24.98 8.84 10.78
N PRO A 870 -25.55 8.94 12.00
CA PRO A 870 -25.03 9.86 13.03
C PRO A 870 -23.54 9.65 13.34
N PHE A 871 -23.09 8.39 13.33
CA PHE A 871 -21.68 8.05 13.53
C PHE A 871 -20.80 8.52 12.37
N ALA A 872 -21.22 8.30 11.12
CA ALA A 872 -20.47 8.77 9.96
C ALA A 872 -20.34 10.30 9.91
N ILE A 873 -21.42 11.03 10.22
CA ILE A 873 -21.38 12.50 10.32
C ILE A 873 -20.43 12.95 11.44
N TYR A 874 -20.43 12.26 12.58
CA TYR A 874 -19.48 12.54 13.66
C TYR A 874 -18.02 12.29 13.22
N ILE A 875 -17.74 11.23 12.47
CA ILE A 875 -16.41 10.95 11.91
C ILE A 875 -16.00 12.01 10.88
N GLN A 876 -16.91 12.50 10.02
CA GLN A 876 -16.64 13.66 9.16
C GLN A 876 -16.20 14.89 9.98
N GLY A 877 -16.85 15.14 11.12
CA GLY A 877 -16.41 16.17 12.07
C GLY A 877 -14.98 15.94 12.61
N ARG A 878 -14.61 14.69 12.87
CA ARG A 878 -13.23 14.30 13.27
C ARG A 878 -12.22 14.50 12.13
N VAL A 879 -12.60 14.24 10.88
CA VAL A 879 -11.75 14.48 9.68
C VAL A 879 -11.43 15.98 9.57
N PHE A 880 -12.45 16.84 9.55
CA PHE A 880 -12.25 18.30 9.47
C PHE A 880 -11.47 18.85 10.68
N LEU A 881 -11.67 18.29 11.87
CA LEU A 881 -10.90 18.66 13.05
C LEU A 881 -9.41 18.35 12.88
N ALA A 882 -9.07 17.18 12.31
CA ALA A 882 -7.69 16.80 12.03
C ALA A 882 -7.06 17.67 10.92
N LEU A 883 -7.84 18.08 9.92
CA LEU A 883 -7.44 19.04 8.89
C LEU A 883 -7.35 20.50 9.37
N LYS A 884 -7.72 20.76 10.64
CA LYS A 884 -7.77 22.10 11.26
C LYS A 884 -8.81 23.04 10.64
N ASP A 885 -9.78 22.52 9.88
CA ASP A 885 -10.98 23.28 9.51
C ASP A 885 -12.02 23.17 10.62
N PHE A 886 -11.87 24.05 11.62
CA PHE A 886 -12.71 24.02 12.81
C PHE A 886 -14.16 24.43 12.54
N ALA A 887 -14.42 25.21 11.49
CA ALA A 887 -15.78 25.66 11.16
C ALA A 887 -16.61 24.49 10.61
N SER A 888 -16.07 23.77 9.64
CA SER A 888 -16.69 22.57 9.09
C SER A 888 -16.80 21.46 10.15
N ALA A 889 -15.77 21.29 10.99
CA ALA A 889 -15.82 20.33 12.09
C ALA A 889 -16.98 20.62 13.07
N ALA A 890 -17.14 21.89 13.47
CA ALA A 890 -18.22 22.31 14.36
C ALA A 890 -19.61 22.06 13.75
N PHE A 891 -19.77 22.35 12.45
CA PHE A 891 -21.02 22.08 11.73
C PHE A 891 -21.41 20.60 11.79
N HIS A 892 -20.48 19.69 11.45
CA HIS A 892 -20.72 18.25 11.48
C HIS A 892 -20.97 17.73 12.90
N PHE A 893 -20.23 18.23 13.91
CA PHE A 893 -20.47 17.85 15.30
C PHE A 893 -21.86 18.28 15.80
N ARG A 894 -22.38 19.44 15.36
CA ARG A 894 -23.77 19.85 15.67
C ARG A 894 -24.78 18.95 14.95
N LYS A 895 -24.54 18.63 13.66
CA LYS A 895 -25.42 17.75 12.87
C LYS A 895 -25.54 16.35 13.49
N ALA A 896 -24.43 15.78 13.98
CA ALA A 896 -24.41 14.46 14.64
C ALA A 896 -24.94 14.45 16.08
N ALA A 897 -25.11 15.61 16.72
CA ALA A 897 -25.34 15.71 18.17
C ALA A 897 -26.61 14.97 18.62
N ILE A 898 -27.69 15.02 17.85
CA ILE A 898 -28.95 14.36 18.21
C ILE A 898 -28.73 12.84 18.21
N GLY A 899 -28.31 12.26 17.08
CA GLY A 899 -28.16 10.80 16.96
C GLY A 899 -27.10 10.20 17.87
N MET A 900 -25.97 10.89 18.09
CA MET A 900 -24.88 10.43 18.98
C MET A 900 -25.16 10.67 20.48
N SER A 901 -26.32 11.26 20.82
CA SER A 901 -26.71 11.55 22.20
C SER A 901 -27.87 10.71 22.73
N VAL A 902 -28.64 10.06 21.83
CA VAL A 902 -29.75 9.18 22.21
C VAL A 902 -29.21 7.98 22.99
N LYS A 903 -29.90 7.63 24.07
CA LYS A 903 -29.60 6.45 24.90
C LYS A 903 -30.35 5.26 24.31
N ASP A 904 -29.77 4.57 23.34
CA ASP A 904 -30.31 3.28 22.89
C ASP A 904 -29.22 2.24 22.54
N VAL A 905 -29.69 0.99 22.53
CA VAL A 905 -29.02 -0.29 22.79
C VAL A 905 -28.11 -0.79 21.65
N ASP A 906 -26.97 -1.39 22.02
CA ASP A 906 -26.01 -2.13 21.18
C ASP A 906 -25.58 -1.46 19.85
N VAL A 907 -25.00 -0.26 19.94
CA VAL A 907 -24.11 0.20 18.86
C VAL A 907 -22.80 -0.57 18.98
N ASP A 908 -22.48 -1.38 17.96
CA ASP A 908 -21.18 -2.03 17.84
C ASP A 908 -20.07 -1.00 18.05
N ARG A 909 -19.31 -1.18 19.14
CA ARG A 909 -18.18 -0.30 19.51
C ARG A 909 -17.01 -0.56 18.58
N HIS A 910 -17.15 -0.21 17.32
CA HIS A 910 -16.13 -0.42 16.33
C HIS A 910 -15.75 0.91 15.67
N SER A 911 -14.52 1.35 15.94
CA SER A 911 -13.97 2.60 15.41
C SER A 911 -12.54 2.40 14.89
N SER A 912 -12.17 1.18 14.51
CA SER A 912 -10.80 0.84 14.05
C SER A 912 -9.68 1.30 15.02
N GLY A 913 -9.99 1.43 16.31
CA GLY A 913 -9.08 1.93 17.35
C GLY A 913 -8.90 3.46 17.42
N LEU A 914 -9.76 4.26 16.77
CA LEU A 914 -9.75 5.73 16.89
C LEU A 914 -10.30 6.24 18.24
N LEU A 915 -11.33 5.58 18.78
CA LEU A 915 -12.00 5.96 20.02
C LEU A 915 -11.59 5.00 21.12
N ASP A 916 -11.07 5.55 22.22
CA ASP A 916 -10.78 4.80 23.44
C ASP A 916 -12.06 4.55 24.25
N ASP A 917 -12.02 3.59 25.19
CA ASP A 917 -13.15 3.29 26.08
C ASP A 917 -13.68 4.52 26.82
N THR A 918 -12.80 5.48 27.14
CA THR A 918 -13.20 6.75 27.77
C THR A 918 -14.05 7.63 26.86
N GLU A 919 -13.74 7.68 25.55
CA GLU A 919 -14.50 8.46 24.57
C GLU A 919 -15.85 7.77 24.31
N TRP A 920 -15.86 6.44 24.16
CA TRP A 920 -17.09 5.65 24.03
C TRP A 920 -18.05 5.82 25.20
N ASN A 921 -17.54 6.00 26.43
CA ASN A 921 -18.38 6.21 27.61
C ASN A 921 -19.06 7.60 27.65
N LEU A 922 -18.62 8.56 26.82
CA LEU A 922 -19.25 9.87 26.68
C LEU A 922 -20.31 9.90 25.56
N LEU A 923 -20.21 9.00 24.58
CA LEU A 923 -21.16 8.83 23.48
C LEU A 923 -22.42 8.07 23.93
N ASN A 924 -23.58 8.36 23.32
CA ASN A 924 -24.88 7.71 23.61
C ASN A 924 -25.35 7.80 25.08
N LYS A 925 -24.87 8.80 25.84
CA LYS A 925 -25.23 9.02 27.26
C LYS A 925 -25.96 10.34 27.53
N GLY A 926 -26.48 10.99 26.49
CA GLY A 926 -27.21 12.25 26.55
C GLY A 926 -26.44 13.45 25.95
N PRO A 927 -27.15 14.52 25.56
CA PRO A 927 -26.57 15.63 24.77
C PRO A 927 -25.49 16.41 25.53
N ALA A 928 -25.63 16.56 26.84
CA ALA A 928 -24.62 17.23 27.67
C ALA A 928 -23.26 16.50 27.62
N ARG A 929 -23.24 15.16 27.69
CA ARG A 929 -21.99 14.37 27.65
C ARG A 929 -21.35 14.36 26.27
N TYR A 930 -22.15 14.29 25.21
CA TYR A 930 -21.66 14.43 23.84
C TYR A 930 -20.96 15.78 23.61
N HIS A 931 -21.57 16.88 24.05
CA HIS A 931 -20.92 18.19 23.92
C HIS A 931 -19.67 18.33 24.81
N CYS A 932 -19.59 17.66 25.97
CA CYS A 932 -18.34 17.59 26.76
C CYS A 932 -17.23 16.88 25.99
N HIS A 933 -17.57 15.82 25.27
CA HIS A 933 -16.64 15.13 24.39
C HIS A 933 -16.14 16.04 23.26
N ALA A 934 -17.04 16.77 22.58
CA ALA A 934 -16.67 17.75 21.58
C ALA A 934 -15.75 18.87 22.15
N VAL A 935 -16.03 19.35 23.36
CA VAL A 935 -15.16 20.31 24.08
C VAL A 935 -13.76 19.75 24.27
N ALA A 936 -13.64 18.50 24.74
CA ALA A 936 -12.34 17.86 24.94
C ALA A 936 -11.55 17.72 23.63
N LEU A 937 -12.22 17.44 22.51
CA LEU A 937 -11.61 17.36 21.19
C LEU A 937 -11.07 18.73 20.70
N PHE A 938 -11.87 19.79 20.81
CA PHE A 938 -11.42 21.15 20.42
C PHE A 938 -10.33 21.70 21.35
N GLU A 939 -10.35 21.33 22.63
CA GLU A 939 -9.31 21.70 23.60
C GLU A 939 -7.98 21.02 23.26
N LYS A 940 -7.97 19.73 22.90
CA LYS A 940 -6.78 19.04 22.37
C LYS A 940 -6.24 19.75 21.12
N ALA A 941 -7.11 20.25 20.25
CA ALA A 941 -6.74 21.00 19.05
C ALA A 941 -6.42 22.49 19.29
N LYS A 942 -6.51 22.98 20.54
CA LYS A 942 -6.31 24.39 20.94
C LYS A 942 -7.24 25.40 20.25
N ALA A 943 -8.42 24.96 19.81
CA ALA A 943 -9.43 25.79 19.15
C ALA A 943 -10.43 26.37 20.16
N TYR A 944 -9.96 27.31 20.98
CA TYR A 944 -10.69 27.80 22.17
C TYR A 944 -12.03 28.50 21.87
N SER A 945 -12.26 29.01 20.65
CA SER A 945 -13.52 29.69 20.29
C SER A 945 -14.69 28.71 20.29
N TYR A 946 -14.46 27.53 19.72
CA TYR A 946 -15.43 26.44 19.68
C TYR A 946 -15.55 25.75 21.04
N VAL A 947 -14.48 25.72 21.85
CA VAL A 947 -14.57 25.28 23.26
C VAL A 947 -15.60 26.09 24.03
N ILE A 948 -15.60 27.42 23.90
CA ILE A 948 -16.57 28.30 24.59
C ILE A 948 -18.00 27.99 24.15
N GLU A 949 -18.20 27.79 22.84
CA GLU A 949 -19.51 27.55 22.26
C GLU A 949 -20.08 26.19 22.69
N PHE A 950 -19.34 25.10 22.47
CA PHE A 950 -19.78 23.75 22.82
C PHE A 950 -19.89 23.55 24.35
N ALA A 951 -19.06 24.24 25.15
CA ALA A 951 -19.23 24.27 26.60
C ALA A 951 -20.54 24.98 26.98
N GLY A 952 -20.88 26.08 26.30
CA GLY A 952 -22.17 26.76 26.44
C GLY A 952 -23.35 25.84 26.15
N LEU A 953 -23.29 25.10 25.03
CA LEU A 953 -24.29 24.09 24.67
C LEU A 953 -24.39 22.97 25.72
N ALA A 954 -23.27 22.41 26.16
CA ALA A 954 -23.25 21.39 27.21
C ALA A 954 -23.91 21.88 28.52
N ILE A 955 -23.66 23.13 28.91
CA ILE A 955 -24.25 23.78 30.08
C ILE A 955 -25.76 23.97 29.90
N GLN A 956 -26.22 24.35 28.71
CA GLN A 956 -27.64 24.50 28.40
C GLN A 956 -28.39 23.17 28.54
N TYR A 957 -27.83 22.07 28.02
CA TYR A 957 -28.44 20.74 28.09
C TYR A 957 -28.27 20.02 29.44
N SER A 958 -27.56 20.63 30.41
CA SER A 958 -27.36 20.08 31.76
C SER A 958 -28.56 20.39 32.68
N HIS A 959 -29.60 19.55 32.65
CA HIS A 959 -30.77 19.70 33.54
C HIS A 959 -30.88 18.58 34.60
N ALA A 960 -31.14 19.02 35.85
CA ALA A 960 -31.81 18.31 36.95
C ALA A 960 -31.24 16.97 37.49
N SER A 961 -30.04 16.52 37.11
CA SER A 961 -29.38 15.33 37.69
C SER A 961 -28.12 15.69 38.50
N PRO A 962 -27.78 14.97 39.60
CA PRO A 962 -26.53 15.17 40.34
C PRO A 962 -25.27 14.99 39.47
N GLU A 963 -25.30 14.08 38.49
CA GLU A 963 -24.22 13.93 37.51
C GLU A 963 -24.11 15.13 36.56
N ALA A 964 -25.23 15.79 36.27
CA ALA A 964 -25.26 17.00 35.45
C ALA A 964 -24.65 18.21 36.16
N ALA A 965 -24.66 18.23 37.51
CA ALA A 965 -24.00 19.28 38.29
C ALA A 965 -22.46 19.22 38.18
N LEU A 966 -21.90 18.00 38.14
CA LEU A 966 -20.46 17.78 38.00
C LEU A 966 -19.98 18.19 36.60
N VAL A 967 -20.70 17.74 35.57
CA VAL A 967 -20.48 18.13 34.17
C VAL A 967 -20.56 19.65 34.01
N ARG A 968 -21.56 20.29 34.62
CA ARG A 968 -21.72 21.75 34.57
C ARG A 968 -20.54 22.48 35.21
N SER A 969 -20.05 22.02 36.36
CA SER A 969 -18.89 22.61 37.03
C SER A 969 -17.62 22.48 36.18
N GLU A 970 -17.41 21.31 35.58
CA GLU A 970 -16.25 21.07 34.70
C GLU A 970 -16.31 21.95 33.44
N MET A 971 -17.47 22.02 32.78
CA MET A 971 -17.63 22.84 31.57
C MET A 971 -17.49 24.33 31.84
N LEU A 972 -17.98 24.83 32.99
CA LEU A 972 -17.76 26.21 33.40
C LEU A 972 -16.27 26.51 33.61
N SER A 973 -15.50 25.58 34.18
CA SER A 973 -14.05 25.73 34.32
C SER A 973 -13.33 25.75 32.97
N ARG A 974 -13.69 24.86 32.05
CA ARG A 974 -13.10 24.81 30.70
C ARG A 974 -13.48 26.05 29.88
N GLN A 975 -14.73 26.49 29.96
CA GLN A 975 -15.21 27.73 29.32
C GLN A 975 -14.48 28.97 29.86
N PHE A 976 -14.30 29.05 31.18
CA PHE A 976 -13.52 30.12 31.81
C PHE A 976 -12.09 30.14 31.28
N ASN A 977 -11.38 29.01 31.33
CA ASN A 977 -10.00 28.92 30.86
C ASN A 977 -9.89 29.31 29.37
N ALA A 978 -10.76 28.77 28.50
CA ALA A 978 -10.79 29.10 27.07
C ALA A 978 -11.06 30.59 26.82
N ALA A 979 -12.01 31.19 27.55
CA ALA A 979 -12.33 32.62 27.44
C ALA A 979 -11.18 33.52 27.90
N THR A 980 -10.46 33.14 28.97
CA THR A 980 -9.26 33.87 29.41
C THR A 980 -8.11 33.82 28.41
N VAL A 981 -7.94 32.70 27.69
CA VAL A 981 -6.90 32.57 26.65
C VAL A 981 -7.23 33.41 25.41
N LEU A 982 -8.51 33.53 25.06
CA LEU A 982 -8.95 34.35 23.92
C LEU A 982 -9.17 35.84 24.27
N SER A 983 -8.87 36.26 25.50
CA SER A 983 -9.15 37.61 26.00
C SER A 983 -10.62 38.03 25.86
N ARG A 984 -11.56 37.07 25.86
CA ARG A 984 -13.01 37.35 25.91
C ARG A 984 -13.45 37.47 27.36
N PHE A 985 -13.11 38.59 27.99
CA PHE A 985 -13.27 38.78 29.43
C PHE A 985 -14.73 38.83 29.88
N ASP A 986 -15.67 39.28 29.04
CA ASP A 986 -17.11 39.26 29.33
C ASP A 986 -17.64 37.84 29.60
N VAL A 987 -17.24 36.89 28.74
CA VAL A 987 -17.66 35.49 28.85
C VAL A 987 -16.97 34.83 30.04
N ALA A 988 -15.66 35.08 30.23
CA ALA A 988 -14.93 34.58 31.38
C ALA A 988 -15.55 35.06 32.71
N HIS A 989 -15.95 36.32 32.77
CA HIS A 989 -16.64 36.91 33.90
C HIS A 989 -18.01 36.26 34.15
N ALA A 990 -18.82 36.08 33.11
CA ALA A 990 -20.12 35.40 33.21
C ALA A 990 -19.98 33.96 33.69
N SER A 991 -19.00 33.20 33.18
CA SER A 991 -18.71 31.84 33.62
C SER A 991 -18.25 31.82 35.09
N LEU A 992 -17.47 32.81 35.53
CA LEU A 992 -16.99 32.93 36.91
C LEU A 992 -18.12 33.16 37.91
N LEU A 993 -19.09 34.01 37.57
CA LEU A 993 -20.28 34.23 38.40
C LEU A 993 -21.19 33.00 38.47
N ALA A 994 -21.20 32.17 37.42
CA ALA A 994 -22.00 30.94 37.38
C ALA A 994 -21.39 29.76 38.17
N MET A 995 -20.12 29.84 38.61
CA MET A 995 -19.47 28.81 39.42
C MET A 995 -20.01 28.79 40.85
N LYS A 996 -20.42 27.62 41.35
CA LYS A 996 -20.96 27.44 42.71
C LYS A 996 -19.88 27.14 43.77
N ASP A 997 -18.73 26.63 43.36
CA ASP A 997 -17.62 26.31 44.25
C ASP A 997 -16.75 27.56 44.50
N LYS A 998 -16.69 27.98 45.77
CA LYS A 998 -15.96 29.17 46.21
C LYS A 998 -14.44 29.05 46.00
N ALA A 999 -13.87 27.85 46.15
CA ALA A 999 -12.43 27.65 46.00
C ALA A 999 -12.01 27.80 44.53
N MET A 1000 -12.75 27.14 43.63
CA MET A 1000 -12.58 27.27 42.18
C MET A 1000 -12.81 28.72 41.73
N GLN A 1001 -13.86 29.38 42.23
CA GLN A 1001 -14.17 30.77 41.90
C GLN A 1001 -13.02 31.74 42.25
N LEU A 1002 -12.43 31.63 43.44
CA LEU A 1002 -11.30 32.45 43.86
C LEU A 1002 -10.03 32.17 43.03
N SER A 1003 -9.77 30.90 42.71
CA SER A 1003 -8.60 30.53 41.89
C SER A 1003 -8.71 31.05 40.45
N SER A 1004 -9.90 30.96 39.86
CA SER A 1004 -10.21 31.49 38.53
C SER A 1004 -10.19 33.01 38.55
N LEU A 1005 -10.70 33.67 39.60
CA LEU A 1005 -10.63 35.12 39.74
C LEU A 1005 -9.18 35.63 39.72
N ARG A 1006 -8.28 34.97 40.46
CA ARG A 1006 -6.85 35.30 40.41
C ARG A 1006 -6.28 35.19 39.00
N LYS A 1007 -6.58 34.11 38.29
CA LYS A 1007 -6.15 33.92 36.90
C LYS A 1007 -6.73 34.98 35.95
N LEU A 1008 -7.99 35.37 36.14
CA LEU A 1008 -8.65 36.40 35.33
C LEU A 1008 -7.96 37.75 35.51
N VAL A 1009 -7.75 38.17 36.77
CA VAL A 1009 -7.11 39.45 37.11
C VAL A 1009 -5.67 39.47 36.60
N ASP A 1010 -4.91 38.39 36.82
CA ASP A 1010 -3.54 38.28 36.32
C ASP A 1010 -3.51 38.41 34.78
N LYS A 1011 -4.40 37.71 34.07
CA LYS A 1011 -4.46 37.76 32.60
C LYS A 1011 -4.93 39.09 32.04
N MET A 1012 -5.90 39.76 32.67
CA MET A 1012 -6.36 41.09 32.26
C MET A 1012 -5.26 42.16 32.45
N CYS A 1013 -4.47 42.03 33.52
CA CYS A 1013 -3.32 42.89 33.76
C CYS A 1013 -2.19 42.61 32.75
N GLU A 1014 -1.88 41.33 32.47
CA GLU A 1014 -0.90 40.90 31.47
C GLU A 1014 -1.28 41.34 30.05
N SER A 1015 -2.56 41.31 29.70
CA SER A 1015 -3.06 41.66 28.36
C SER A 1015 -3.34 43.17 28.17
N TYR A 1016 -3.07 44.01 29.19
CA TYR A 1016 -3.36 45.45 29.20
C TYR A 1016 -4.85 45.84 29.04
N HIS A 1017 -5.80 44.95 29.33
CA HIS A 1017 -7.25 45.24 29.27
C HIS A 1017 -7.77 45.87 30.57
N ASN A 1018 -7.10 46.92 31.03
CA ASN A 1018 -7.36 47.55 32.33
C ASN A 1018 -8.73 48.27 32.35
N SER A 1019 -9.15 48.88 31.24
CA SER A 1019 -10.45 49.55 31.13
C SER A 1019 -11.64 48.60 31.30
N GLU A 1020 -11.51 47.36 30.80
CA GLU A 1020 -12.53 46.32 30.92
C GLU A 1020 -12.60 45.73 32.33
N LEU A 1021 -11.44 45.54 32.99
CA LEU A 1021 -11.41 45.13 34.39
C LEU A 1021 -12.18 46.13 35.25
N MET A 1022 -11.99 47.40 34.97
CA MET A 1022 -12.69 48.47 35.66
C MET A 1022 -14.18 48.46 35.34
N SER A 1023 -14.62 48.21 34.10
CA SER A 1023 -16.03 48.29 33.70
C SER A 1023 -16.89 47.10 34.15
N LEU A 1024 -16.31 45.91 34.29
CA LEU A 1024 -17.04 44.69 34.63
C LEU A 1024 -17.59 44.69 36.07
N PRO A 1025 -18.85 44.28 36.30
CA PRO A 1025 -19.45 44.26 37.64
C PRO A 1025 -19.11 42.97 38.38
N PHE A 1026 -18.40 43.04 39.51
CA PHE A 1026 -18.06 41.88 40.35
C PHE A 1026 -18.82 41.85 41.69
N PRO A 1027 -20.06 41.32 41.78
CA PRO A 1027 -20.82 41.26 43.03
C PRO A 1027 -20.13 40.38 44.08
N GLY A 1028 -19.82 40.94 45.26
CA GLY A 1028 -19.29 40.19 46.41
C GLY A 1028 -17.85 39.66 46.27
N LEU A 1029 -17.14 40.01 45.19
CA LEU A 1029 -15.75 39.59 44.92
C LEU A 1029 -14.76 40.77 44.89
N GLN A 1030 -15.21 41.99 45.17
CA GLN A 1030 -14.41 43.22 45.09
C GLN A 1030 -13.22 43.19 46.06
N ASP A 1031 -13.46 42.78 47.31
CA ASP A 1031 -12.42 42.68 48.34
C ASP A 1031 -11.33 41.68 47.94
N SER A 1032 -11.72 40.55 47.33
CA SER A 1032 -10.76 39.55 46.87
C SER A 1032 -9.91 40.01 45.67
N ILE A 1033 -10.45 40.86 44.78
CA ILE A 1033 -9.68 41.46 43.68
C ILE A 1033 -8.65 42.44 44.23
N ASP A 1034 -9.05 43.28 45.20
CA ASP A 1034 -8.13 44.22 45.84
C ASP A 1034 -6.98 43.49 46.54
N ASP A 1035 -7.27 42.41 47.27
CA ASP A 1035 -6.26 41.56 47.91
C ASP A 1035 -5.28 40.95 46.91
N ILE A 1036 -5.78 40.45 45.77
CA ILE A 1036 -4.95 39.86 44.70
C ILE A 1036 -4.03 40.92 44.09
N LEU A 1037 -4.59 42.09 43.72
CA LEU A 1037 -3.81 43.19 43.15
C LEU A 1037 -2.79 43.73 44.16
N ALA A 1038 -3.15 43.83 45.45
CA ALA A 1038 -2.25 44.24 46.51
C ALA A 1038 -1.10 43.24 46.73
N GLN A 1039 -1.37 41.93 46.67
CA GLN A 1039 -0.35 40.89 46.72
C GLN A 1039 0.62 40.98 45.53
N ARG A 1040 0.10 41.20 44.31
CA ARG A 1040 0.93 41.36 43.11
C ARG A 1040 1.76 42.65 43.16
N CYS A 1041 1.17 43.78 43.60
CA CYS A 1041 1.91 45.02 43.80
C CYS A 1041 3.06 44.86 44.81
N LYS A 1042 2.85 44.11 45.90
CA LYS A 1042 3.91 43.83 46.88
C LYS A 1042 5.04 42.98 46.30
N ALA A 1043 4.71 41.98 45.46
CA ALA A 1043 5.68 41.08 44.85
C ALA A 1043 6.51 41.72 43.72
N THR A 1044 5.96 42.73 43.03
CA THR A 1044 6.66 43.45 41.96
C THR A 1044 7.68 44.43 42.56
N MET A 1045 8.97 44.16 42.37
CA MET A 1045 10.07 45.03 42.82
C MET A 1045 10.53 46.02 41.74
N ASP A 1046 10.51 45.63 40.46
CA ASP A 1046 10.79 46.54 39.34
C ASP A 1046 9.49 47.21 38.87
N VAL A 1047 9.43 48.53 39.06
CA VAL A 1047 8.25 49.38 38.81
C VAL A 1047 8.21 49.93 37.37
N LEU A 1048 9.34 49.89 36.65
CA LEU A 1048 9.51 50.52 35.34
C LEU A 1048 9.56 49.50 34.20
N SER A 1049 10.08 48.30 34.43
CA SER A 1049 10.04 47.22 33.44
C SER A 1049 9.08 46.10 33.89
N GLY A 1050 7.88 46.08 33.31
CA GLY A 1050 6.84 45.08 33.62
C GLY A 1050 5.40 45.60 33.54
N ILE A 1051 4.47 44.79 34.03
CA ILE A 1051 3.03 45.13 34.08
C ILE A 1051 2.81 46.18 35.17
N PRO A 1052 2.10 47.29 34.90
CA PRO A 1052 2.00 48.42 35.83
C PRO A 1052 0.94 48.19 36.92
N TYR A 1053 1.12 47.16 37.75
CA TYR A 1053 0.17 46.78 38.81
C TYR A 1053 -0.16 47.94 39.77
N HIS A 1054 0.83 48.80 40.09
CA HIS A 1054 0.62 49.96 40.95
C HIS A 1054 -0.33 51.01 40.35
N GLN A 1055 -0.32 51.19 39.02
CA GLN A 1055 -1.27 52.07 38.31
C GLN A 1055 -2.66 51.45 38.28
N ILE A 1056 -2.74 50.14 38.03
CA ILE A 1056 -4.00 49.40 37.95
C ILE A 1056 -4.70 49.41 39.31
N LEU A 1057 -3.99 49.06 40.40
CA LEU A 1057 -4.54 49.08 41.75
C LEU A 1057 -4.94 50.49 42.22
N TYR A 1058 -4.14 51.51 41.88
CA TYR A 1058 -4.51 52.91 42.14
C TYR A 1058 -5.83 53.28 41.46
N SER A 1059 -5.96 52.95 40.18
CA SER A 1059 -7.19 53.23 39.42
C SER A 1059 -8.40 52.46 39.98
N TRP A 1060 -8.21 51.20 40.37
CA TRP A 1060 -9.23 50.33 40.99
C TRP A 1060 -9.77 50.94 42.28
N ARG A 1061 -8.89 51.29 43.21
CA ARG A 1061 -9.27 51.87 44.51
C ARG A 1061 -9.96 53.22 44.38
N ILE A 1062 -9.54 54.06 43.42
CA ILE A 1062 -10.23 55.34 43.13
C ILE A 1062 -11.66 55.10 42.65
N LYS A 1063 -11.88 54.15 41.74
CA LYS A 1063 -13.24 53.87 41.25
C LYS A 1063 -14.17 53.36 42.35
N HIS A 1064 -13.63 52.68 43.36
CA HIS A 1064 -14.36 52.18 44.51
C HIS A 1064 -14.40 53.15 45.71
N ASN A 1065 -14.02 54.43 45.52
CA ASN A 1065 -13.97 55.48 46.55
C ASN A 1065 -13.00 55.23 47.71
N ASP A 1066 -12.03 54.33 47.56
CA ASP A 1066 -10.95 54.12 48.54
C ASP A 1066 -9.73 55.00 48.20
N TYR A 1067 -9.89 56.31 48.41
CA TYR A 1067 -8.82 57.30 48.18
C TYR A 1067 -7.63 57.11 49.13
N ARG A 1068 -7.89 56.58 50.32
CA ARG A 1068 -6.87 56.35 51.35
C ARG A 1068 -5.97 55.17 50.98
N GLY A 1069 -6.55 54.05 50.56
CA GLY A 1069 -5.83 52.90 50.05
C GLY A 1069 -5.13 53.18 48.71
N ALA A 1070 -5.69 54.03 47.85
CA ALA A 1070 -5.02 54.45 46.61
C ALA A 1070 -3.72 55.20 46.90
N ALA A 1071 -3.74 56.07 47.92
CA ALA A 1071 -2.58 56.83 48.35
C ALA A 1071 -1.48 55.93 48.97
N THR A 1072 -1.82 54.85 49.68
CA THR A 1072 -0.80 53.90 50.19
C THR A 1072 -0.02 53.21 49.07
N VAL A 1073 -0.68 52.92 47.94
CA VAL A 1073 -0.07 52.23 46.79
C VAL A 1073 0.92 53.14 46.05
N LEU A 1074 0.61 54.44 45.96
CA LEU A 1074 1.50 55.43 45.37
C LEU A 1074 2.76 55.64 46.23
N LEU A 1075 2.63 55.61 47.57
CA LEU A 1075 3.76 55.68 48.48
C LEU A 1075 4.71 54.49 48.34
N ASP A 1076 4.16 53.26 48.28
CA ASP A 1076 4.93 52.03 48.01
C ASP A 1076 5.67 52.10 46.66
N ARG A 1077 4.98 52.63 45.63
CA ARG A 1077 5.59 52.82 44.31
C ARG A 1077 6.77 53.80 44.36
N ILE A 1078 6.64 54.92 45.07
CA ILE A 1078 7.71 55.91 45.24
C ILE A 1078 8.92 55.29 45.94
N GLN A 1079 8.69 54.51 47.00
CA GLN A 1079 9.76 53.82 47.72
C GLN A 1079 10.50 52.82 46.85
N LYS A 1080 9.79 52.03 46.03
CA LYS A 1080 10.40 51.09 45.08
C LYS A 1080 11.14 51.77 43.93
N LEU A 1081 10.63 52.88 43.40
CA LEU A 1081 11.33 53.69 42.39
C LEU A 1081 12.64 54.29 42.92
N ARG A 1082 12.65 54.74 44.18
CA ARG A 1082 13.87 55.19 44.86
C ARG A 1082 14.85 54.04 45.10
N HIS A 1083 14.35 52.87 45.51
CA HIS A 1083 15.18 51.69 45.77
C HIS A 1083 15.84 51.12 44.50
N ALA A 1084 15.16 51.19 43.35
CA ALA A 1084 15.69 50.75 42.06
C ALA A 1084 16.74 51.70 41.44
N GLY A 1085 17.01 52.87 42.05
CA GLY A 1085 17.96 53.87 41.53
C GLY A 1085 17.49 54.59 40.27
N GLU A 1086 16.24 54.41 39.84
CA GLU A 1086 15.68 54.97 38.61
C GLU A 1086 14.76 56.18 38.84
N GLY A 1087 14.67 56.68 40.08
CA GLY A 1087 13.84 57.83 40.47
C GLY A 1087 14.20 59.15 39.77
N ASP A 1088 15.44 59.27 39.30
CA ASP A 1088 15.99 60.49 38.69
C ASP A 1088 15.84 60.51 37.14
N LYS A 1089 15.16 59.53 36.53
CA LYS A 1089 14.87 59.56 35.08
C LYS A 1089 13.92 60.72 34.75
N LEU A 1090 14.38 61.63 33.88
CA LEU A 1090 13.58 62.74 33.32
C LEU A 1090 12.47 62.20 32.40
N ILE A 1091 11.22 62.60 32.64
CA ILE A 1091 10.06 62.14 31.87
C ILE A 1091 9.44 63.28 31.02
N GLY A 1092 9.80 64.55 31.25
CA GLY A 1092 9.23 65.73 30.56
C GLY A 1092 10.27 66.73 30.04
N GLU A 1093 9.78 67.81 29.42
CA GLU A 1093 10.60 68.96 28.98
C GLU A 1093 11.10 69.83 30.15
N ASP A 1094 10.41 69.77 31.30
CA ASP A 1094 10.77 70.49 32.51
C ASP A 1094 11.68 69.64 33.41
N ILE A 1095 12.72 70.26 33.96
CA ILE A 1095 13.87 69.58 34.57
C ILE A 1095 13.50 69.01 35.97
N LEU A 1096 12.45 69.56 36.59
CA LEU A 1096 11.89 69.10 37.87
C LEU A 1096 10.89 67.94 37.70
N ASP A 1097 10.60 67.54 36.46
CA ASP A 1097 9.51 66.64 36.09
C ASP A 1097 10.01 65.18 36.01
N THR A 1098 10.47 64.66 37.16
CA THR A 1098 10.94 63.28 37.32
C THR A 1098 9.79 62.30 37.58
N ALA A 1099 10.08 61.00 37.45
CA ALA A 1099 9.13 59.94 37.77
C ALA A 1099 8.58 60.03 39.20
N VAL A 1100 9.43 60.47 40.15
CA VAL A 1100 9.09 60.54 41.57
C VAL A 1100 8.24 61.78 41.91
N THR A 1101 8.57 62.95 41.35
CA THR A 1101 7.82 64.19 41.63
C THR A 1101 6.38 64.11 41.13
N LYS A 1102 6.14 63.50 39.95
CA LYS A 1102 4.77 63.23 39.44
C LYS A 1102 3.96 62.30 40.33
N GLN A 1103 4.57 61.26 40.90
CA GLN A 1103 3.87 60.32 41.79
C GLN A 1103 3.54 60.97 43.15
N TYR A 1104 4.41 61.84 43.68
CA TYR A 1104 4.11 62.63 44.88
C TYR A 1104 2.92 63.58 44.68
N LEU A 1105 2.82 64.23 43.53
CA LEU A 1105 1.66 65.08 43.20
C LEU A 1105 0.37 64.27 43.16
N LEU A 1106 0.38 63.10 42.51
CA LEU A 1106 -0.76 62.16 42.51
C LEU A 1106 -1.13 61.71 43.94
N LEU A 1107 -0.13 61.45 44.78
CA LEU A 1107 -0.30 61.03 46.17
C LEU A 1107 -0.95 62.12 47.02
N ILE A 1108 -0.45 63.36 46.93
CA ILE A 1108 -1.00 64.51 47.65
C ILE A 1108 -2.45 64.77 47.21
N ASN A 1109 -2.73 64.69 45.91
CA ASN A 1109 -4.07 64.85 45.37
C ASN A 1109 -5.02 63.76 45.89
N ALA A 1110 -4.62 62.49 45.85
CA ALA A 1110 -5.44 61.38 46.37
C ALA A 1110 -5.71 61.51 47.88
N LEU A 1111 -4.71 61.89 48.68
CA LEU A 1111 -4.87 62.07 50.12
C LEU A 1111 -5.73 63.28 50.50
N SER A 1112 -5.74 64.32 49.66
CA SER A 1112 -6.55 65.52 49.85
C SER A 1112 -8.05 65.28 49.62
N CYS A 1113 -8.41 64.22 48.89
CA CYS A 1113 -9.79 63.77 48.71
C CYS A 1113 -10.33 62.97 49.91
N VAL A 1114 -9.48 62.64 50.89
CA VAL A 1114 -9.87 61.96 52.14
C VAL A 1114 -10.23 62.99 53.20
N ASP A 1115 -11.22 62.68 54.05
CA ASP A 1115 -11.54 63.53 55.19
C ASP A 1115 -10.29 63.83 56.03
N PRO A 1116 -10.06 65.10 56.43
CA PRO A 1116 -8.81 65.53 57.08
C PRO A 1116 -8.52 64.83 58.42
N LYS A 1117 -9.53 64.21 59.05
CA LYS A 1117 -9.35 63.39 60.27
C LYS A 1117 -8.80 61.99 60.00
N GLN A 1118 -8.85 61.51 58.76
CA GLN A 1118 -8.45 60.17 58.35
C GLN A 1118 -7.32 60.16 57.30
N ALA A 1119 -6.79 61.33 56.96
CA ALA A 1119 -5.74 61.55 55.96
C ALA A 1119 -4.32 61.21 56.48
N TRP A 1120 -4.08 59.93 56.75
CA TRP A 1120 -2.79 59.39 57.19
C TRP A 1120 -2.54 57.99 56.61
N ILE A 1121 -1.28 57.67 56.31
CA ILE A 1121 -0.83 56.40 55.69
C ILE A 1121 0.26 55.75 56.55
N PHE A 1122 0.36 54.42 56.51
CA PHE A 1122 1.51 53.69 57.03
C PHE A 1122 2.60 53.55 55.96
N SER A 1123 3.82 53.98 56.28
CA SER A 1123 5.05 53.71 55.54
C SER A 1123 5.75 52.49 56.17
N GLU A 1124 6.16 51.52 55.37
CA GLU A 1124 6.93 50.36 55.82
C GLU A 1124 8.28 50.39 55.08
N GLU A 1125 9.40 50.42 55.82
CA GLU A 1125 10.74 50.47 55.22
C GLU A 1125 11.06 49.20 54.40
N LEU A 1126 11.58 49.39 53.18
CA LEU A 1126 12.09 48.30 52.33
C LEU A 1126 13.47 47.83 52.82
N PRO A 1127 13.82 46.53 52.72
CA PRO A 1127 15.14 46.02 53.09
C PRO A 1127 16.25 46.61 52.21
N PRO A 1128 17.50 46.76 52.70
CA PRO A 1128 18.63 47.28 51.94
C PRO A 1128 19.02 46.37 50.76
N PRO A 1129 19.57 46.92 49.65
CA PRO A 1129 19.72 46.22 48.37
C PRO A 1129 20.70 45.01 48.37
N SER A 1130 21.35 44.69 49.49
CA SER A 1130 22.40 43.65 49.61
C SER A 1130 22.02 42.41 50.43
N SER A 1131 20.81 42.30 50.98
CA SER A 1131 20.42 41.13 51.80
C SER A 1131 19.89 39.96 50.96
N ARG A 1132 20.55 38.79 51.01
CA ARG A 1132 20.14 37.54 50.33
C ARG A 1132 19.07 36.70 51.06
N GLU A 1133 18.58 37.15 52.21
CA GLU A 1133 17.51 36.47 52.97
C GLU A 1133 16.35 37.44 53.26
N SER A 1134 15.31 37.40 52.43
CA SER A 1134 14.17 38.34 52.47
C SER A 1134 13.02 37.93 53.40
N THR A 1135 13.18 36.88 54.22
CA THR A 1135 12.05 36.28 54.98
C THR A 1135 11.96 36.71 56.44
N THR A 1136 12.90 37.50 56.98
CA THR A 1136 12.93 37.91 58.40
C THR A 1136 13.12 39.41 58.66
N PHE A 1137 12.98 40.28 57.66
CA PHE A 1137 13.04 41.74 57.87
C PHE A 1137 11.69 42.28 58.39
N GLN A 1138 11.67 42.84 59.62
CA GLN A 1138 10.54 43.62 60.14
C GLN A 1138 10.86 45.11 59.97
N GLY A 1139 10.36 45.73 58.89
CA GLY A 1139 10.50 47.16 58.67
C GLY A 1139 9.78 47.98 59.75
N LYS A 1140 10.36 49.13 60.13
CA LYS A 1140 9.72 50.08 61.07
C LYS A 1140 8.49 50.67 60.38
N ARG A 1141 7.32 50.56 61.00
CA ARG A 1141 6.07 51.17 60.51
C ARG A 1141 5.95 52.59 61.01
N GLU A 1142 5.99 53.57 60.12
CA GLU A 1142 5.87 54.99 60.43
C GLU A 1142 4.54 55.55 59.88
N VAL A 1143 3.89 56.43 60.63
CA VAL A 1143 2.65 57.10 60.19
C VAL A 1143 3.00 58.39 59.48
N VAL A 1144 2.67 58.49 58.20
CA VAL A 1144 2.94 59.65 57.35
C VAL A 1144 1.65 60.45 57.15
N THR A 1145 1.69 61.74 57.49
CA THR A 1145 0.55 62.66 57.35
C THR A 1145 0.70 63.59 56.13
N LEU A 1146 -0.37 64.27 55.72
CA LEU A 1146 -0.37 65.19 54.57
C LEU A 1146 0.70 66.31 54.65
N PRO A 1147 0.96 66.94 55.82
CA PRO A 1147 2.09 67.85 56.01
C PRO A 1147 3.45 67.20 55.76
N ASP A 1148 3.65 65.96 56.22
CA ASP A 1148 4.92 65.24 56.09
C ASP A 1148 5.22 64.90 54.62
N LEU A 1149 4.19 64.51 53.84
CA LEU A 1149 4.32 64.26 52.40
C LEU A 1149 4.66 65.52 51.62
N ARG A 1150 4.07 66.67 51.98
CA ARG A 1150 4.39 67.96 51.36
C ARG A 1150 5.83 68.37 51.65
N LYS A 1151 6.31 68.10 52.87
CA LYS A 1151 7.71 68.30 53.24
C LYS A 1151 8.64 67.39 52.45
N GLN A 1152 8.37 66.08 52.40
CA GLN A 1152 9.16 65.11 51.62
C GLN A 1152 9.19 65.42 50.11
N TYR A 1153 8.10 65.96 49.56
CA TYR A 1153 8.06 66.41 48.18
C TYR A 1153 8.95 67.65 47.96
N GLN A 1154 8.92 68.61 48.88
CA GLN A 1154 9.79 69.78 48.84
C GLN A 1154 11.27 69.38 48.98
N ASP A 1155 11.59 68.48 49.91
CA ASP A 1155 12.94 67.96 50.12
C ASP A 1155 13.48 67.23 48.87
N GLU A 1156 12.61 66.53 48.11
CA GLU A 1156 13.00 65.90 46.84
C GLU A 1156 13.23 66.93 45.72
N LEU A 1157 12.41 67.99 45.63
CA LEU A 1157 12.64 69.09 44.70
C LEU A 1157 13.96 69.81 44.99
N ASP A 1158 14.25 70.05 46.27
CA ASP A 1158 15.48 70.67 46.73
C ASP A 1158 16.70 69.75 46.45
N ARG A 1159 16.55 68.42 46.61
CA ARG A 1159 17.56 67.41 46.25
C ARG A 1159 17.86 67.40 44.75
N ILE A 1160 16.84 67.39 43.89
CA ILE A 1160 17.00 67.43 42.41
C ILE A 1160 17.70 68.74 42.00
N ALA A 1161 17.32 69.87 42.60
CA ALA A 1161 17.98 71.16 42.38
C ALA A 1161 19.45 71.17 42.85
N ALA A 1162 19.77 70.48 43.96
CA ALA A 1162 21.14 70.35 44.47
C ALA A 1162 22.04 69.45 43.58
N ILE A 1163 21.50 68.32 43.08
CA ILE A 1163 22.18 67.43 42.13
C ILE A 1163 22.51 68.18 40.83
N GLN A 1164 21.58 68.98 40.30
CA GLN A 1164 21.80 69.78 39.10
C GLN A 1164 22.87 70.87 39.29
N ASN A 1165 22.97 71.44 40.49
CA ASN A 1165 23.96 72.47 40.83
C ASN A 1165 25.35 71.90 41.21
N ASN A 1166 25.59 70.59 41.06
CA ASN A 1166 26.83 69.89 41.43
C ASN A 1166 27.26 70.08 42.89
N GLN A 1167 26.32 70.32 43.80
CA GLN A 1167 26.59 70.50 45.23
C GLN A 1167 26.41 69.15 45.95
N PHE A 1168 27.43 68.30 45.93
CA PHE A 1168 27.46 67.10 46.77
C PHE A 1168 27.76 67.51 48.22
N GLY A 1169 26.71 67.68 49.03
CA GLY A 1169 26.83 67.74 50.48
C GLY A 1169 27.25 66.38 51.02
N PHE A 1170 28.53 66.25 51.40
CA PHE A 1170 28.99 65.21 52.30
C PHE A 1170 28.41 65.49 53.69
N GLU A 1171 27.39 64.73 54.11
CA GLU A 1171 27.17 64.53 55.55
C GLU A 1171 27.99 63.30 55.98
N ALA A 1172 28.95 63.57 56.84
CA ALA A 1172 29.82 62.60 57.46
C ALA A 1172 29.09 61.85 58.57
N ASP A 1173 28.93 60.54 58.40
CA ASP A 1173 29.20 59.57 59.48
C ASP A 1173 29.37 58.17 58.86
N ASP A 1174 30.55 57.94 58.27
CA ASP A 1174 31.06 56.61 57.96
C ASP A 1174 31.86 56.10 59.18
N ALA A 1175 31.19 55.28 59.98
CA ALA A 1175 31.82 54.16 60.65
C ALA A 1175 30.92 52.93 60.40
N MET A 1176 31.31 52.04 59.48
CA MET A 1176 31.29 50.58 59.67
C MET A 1176 31.77 49.84 58.42
N ASP A 1177 32.64 48.86 58.70
CA ASP A 1177 33.54 48.16 57.81
C ASP A 1177 32.92 47.48 56.57
N ILE A 1178 33.66 47.73 55.48
CA ILE A 1178 33.67 47.09 54.18
C ILE A 1178 34.23 45.67 54.30
N LEU A 1179 33.53 44.68 53.76
CA LEU A 1179 33.95 43.90 52.57
C LEU A 1179 32.83 42.98 52.07
#